data_AF-A0AAE0KLU5-F1
#
_entry.id   AF-A0AAE0KLU5-F1
#
_cell.length_a   1.000
_cell.length_b   1.000
_cell.length_c   1.000
_cell.angle_alpha   90.00
_cell.angle_beta   90.00
_cell.angle_gamma   90.00
#
_symmetry.space_group_name_H-M   'P 1'
#
loop_
_entity.id
_entity.type
_entity.pdbx_description
1 polymer ?
#
loop_
_entity_poly.entity_id
_entity_poly.type
_entity_poly.pdbx_seq_one_letter_code
_entity_poly.pdbx_strand_id
1 'polypeptide(L)'
;MEELRKSVISLRCKNSESRYFVPPRGLEAVVTRDAIYRALKDCAVSVAHLDEVATVIARGARRTFSILLLVGGPSEISQFIAKDSFLPFKWDEKLPLHAESLSAVLSDPIMVKEFCEKQWEFLSPTIGQTVLHRELHDDAIFPFLDEVPLGDGSFGTVSEVLVHGDFHQFGQTPGEKESPLRLVKKEFKPLSAARGTHKDELHNLTLLNCLEHPNILKLIGSYTFRKKHNLLFPLAVGGTLAKLLSEERPELFRPDVTFYVALSRLSSGIEALHNYTSSKLNLKQIGCHHDLKPQNILVHHGDFILADFGLSRLRDEEEGSKTPFGVGHGYYLAPECEDLDEDFQKGVIGRASDMWSFGCIIAEVFTYMKRAAQGILEFKVRRKVKFRNFTTYTFHAGRNAHNPGVLSWLEELAEAEDIPSGKRVIQLVKEILVLDPNQRPKAAAVTQILKYVSVEAVFHQLEREYRDIFQRHQSLEAQIEWETFKCWGWALGIPSDNDGNSPSRPEAEALPAHMDYEETVKLLARIQEGLQAARFQLDGSGTQFPLFDELRVFNQDLISLLPAPIRTAANTRRDLAITKTDNLRLLEGMQISLANSPSLKRLGMLATIKRMSILAEERGHEVDLGLYLGGAVHFQEGLGDHAIVRFQPSGEEGSGRPCFAEWIKYAEHWEGDVSQEMIVRVAAVAELLGLRDKPEGFRTLRCIGYYHEASRHSFALVFDFPPESVDRPVPRTLAGIFKFTERRRDRPVLDDRLKLAYDVAVSVLEFHKVNWMHKSISAHNVLCFTAKHTSPAEWLRSPYLVGFNHSRPDEPDAFTEGPARSSEHKEYQHPSYAASPQRHRPYRPEYDYYSLGILLLEIGTWESFADAVSENLRRPPHQKSGRRDLLEKRLAVLAHLMGRRYREVVRVCFDWELSEEQSQQSRCIDFEKLVVSQLAICCL
;
A
#
# COMPACT_ATOMS: atom_id res chain seq x y z
N MET A 1 47.83 -21.16 41.24
CA MET A 1 46.52 -21.07 41.94
C MET A 1 46.07 -19.62 42.16
N GLU A 2 46.88 -18.81 42.85
CA GLU A 2 46.52 -17.43 43.23
C GLU A 2 46.23 -16.50 42.04
N GLU A 3 46.93 -16.68 40.92
CA GLU A 3 46.66 -15.93 39.68
C GLU A 3 45.24 -16.19 39.15
N LEU A 4 44.81 -17.45 39.07
CA LEU A 4 43.46 -17.79 38.62
C LEU A 4 42.40 -17.28 39.60
N ARG A 5 42.67 -17.35 40.91
CA ARG A 5 41.79 -16.78 41.94
C ARG A 5 41.62 -15.27 41.74
N LYS A 6 42.71 -14.52 41.52
CA LYS A 6 42.66 -13.08 41.22
C LYS A 6 41.87 -12.79 39.94
N SER A 7 42.06 -13.59 38.89
CA SER A 7 41.29 -13.45 37.65
C SER A 7 39.79 -13.67 37.88
N VAL A 8 39.40 -14.72 38.61
CA VAL A 8 37.98 -14.95 38.96
C VAL A 8 37.42 -13.81 39.82
N ILE A 9 38.19 -13.27 40.77
CA ILE A 9 37.78 -12.10 41.55
C ILE A 9 37.55 -10.88 40.66
N SER A 10 38.42 -10.66 39.66
CA SER A 10 38.34 -9.54 38.73
C SER A 10 37.13 -9.60 37.80
N LEU A 11 36.58 -10.79 37.57
CA LEU A 11 35.34 -10.98 36.79
C LEU A 11 34.07 -10.58 37.54
N ARG A 12 34.14 -10.44 38.87
CA ARG A 12 32.94 -10.19 39.68
C ARG A 12 32.42 -8.78 39.42
N CYS A 13 31.20 -8.69 38.91
CA CYS A 13 30.49 -7.44 38.70
C CYS A 13 29.60 -7.13 39.90
N LYS A 14 29.43 -5.85 40.25
CA LYS A 14 28.43 -5.42 41.23
C LYS A 14 27.11 -5.13 40.52
N ASN A 15 26.00 -5.57 41.12
CA ASN A 15 24.66 -5.18 40.70
C ASN A 15 24.22 -3.87 41.40
N SER A 16 23.00 -3.41 41.12
CA SER A 16 22.38 -2.21 41.69
C SER A 16 22.27 -2.25 43.23
N GLU A 17 22.20 -3.44 43.83
CA GLU A 17 22.20 -3.66 45.28
C GLU A 17 23.61 -3.83 45.88
N SER A 18 24.67 -3.55 45.12
CA SER A 18 26.08 -3.78 45.51
C SER A 18 26.43 -5.24 45.82
N ARG A 19 25.61 -6.22 45.41
CA ARG A 19 25.92 -7.66 45.48
C ARG A 19 26.72 -8.08 44.25
N TYR A 20 27.64 -9.02 44.43
CA TYR A 20 28.50 -9.50 43.35
C TYR A 20 27.84 -10.62 42.55
N PHE A 21 28.05 -10.63 41.24
CA PHE A 21 27.73 -11.77 40.36
C PHE A 21 28.86 -11.99 39.35
N VAL A 22 28.88 -13.17 38.73
CA VAL A 22 29.94 -13.58 37.80
C VAL A 22 29.37 -13.87 36.41
N PRO A 23 29.75 -13.10 35.37
CA PRO A 23 29.33 -13.33 33.99
C PRO A 23 29.83 -14.67 33.43
N PRO A 24 28.93 -15.54 32.90
CA PRO A 24 29.31 -16.85 32.37
C PRO A 24 30.36 -16.83 31.25
N ARG A 25 30.30 -15.89 30.29
CA ARG A 25 31.26 -15.85 29.17
C ARG A 25 32.64 -15.46 29.66
N GLY A 26 32.70 -14.47 30.54
CA GLY A 26 33.94 -14.09 31.22
C GLY A 26 34.55 -15.25 32.01
N LEU A 27 33.70 -16.01 32.71
CA LEU A 27 34.14 -17.20 33.45
C LEU A 27 34.71 -18.29 32.54
N GLU A 28 34.07 -18.59 31.42
CA GLU A 28 34.57 -19.56 30.44
C GLU A 28 35.88 -19.13 29.79
N ALA A 29 36.05 -17.83 29.53
CA ALA A 29 37.27 -17.27 28.94
C ALA A 29 38.47 -17.30 29.90
N VAL A 30 38.23 -17.15 31.21
CA VAL A 30 39.28 -17.15 32.24
C VAL A 30 39.57 -18.54 32.79
N VAL A 31 38.53 -19.34 33.07
CA VAL A 31 38.62 -20.67 33.69
C VAL A 31 38.71 -21.73 32.58
N THR A 32 39.78 -21.61 31.79
CA THR A 32 40.14 -22.56 30.73
C THR A 32 40.73 -23.83 31.31
N ARG A 33 40.74 -24.93 30.53
CA ARG A 33 41.39 -26.20 30.94
C ARG A 33 42.84 -25.96 31.38
N ASP A 34 43.59 -25.17 30.63
CA ASP A 34 45.01 -24.90 30.92
C ASP A 34 45.19 -24.09 32.20
N ALA A 35 44.31 -23.12 32.45
CA ALA A 35 44.32 -22.35 33.69
C ALA A 35 43.97 -23.24 34.90
N ILE A 36 42.98 -24.12 34.75
CA ILE A 36 42.62 -25.13 35.76
C ILE A 36 43.81 -26.05 36.03
N TYR A 37 44.44 -26.61 34.99
CA TYR A 37 45.59 -27.51 35.11
C TYR A 37 46.74 -26.85 35.89
N ARG A 38 47.09 -25.60 35.54
CA ARG A 38 48.12 -24.83 36.25
C ARG A 38 47.73 -24.56 37.71
N ALA A 39 46.47 -24.23 37.97
CA ALA A 39 46.00 -23.99 39.33
C ALA A 39 46.04 -25.25 40.21
N LEU A 40 45.73 -26.42 39.65
CA LEU A 40 45.75 -27.70 40.35
C LEU A 40 47.16 -28.24 40.61
N LYS A 41 48.14 -27.86 39.79
CA LYS A 41 49.57 -28.21 40.02
C LYS A 41 50.07 -27.72 41.37
N ASP A 42 49.55 -26.59 41.85
CA ASP A 42 49.89 -26.00 43.15
C ASP A 42 49.04 -26.57 44.31
N CYS A 43 48.18 -27.55 44.04
CA CYS A 43 47.27 -28.17 45.01
C CYS A 43 47.66 -29.63 45.30
N ALA A 44 47.09 -30.23 46.35
CA ALA A 44 47.32 -31.64 46.73
C ALA A 44 46.62 -32.67 45.82
N VAL A 45 46.68 -32.48 44.49
CA VAL A 45 46.15 -33.42 43.50
C VAL A 45 47.30 -34.22 42.89
N SER A 46 47.14 -35.54 42.77
CA SER A 46 48.17 -36.41 42.19
C SER A 46 48.52 -35.98 40.75
N VAL A 47 49.81 -35.87 40.45
CA VAL A 47 50.33 -35.51 39.12
C VAL A 47 49.78 -36.43 38.03
N ALA A 48 49.55 -37.71 38.36
CA ALA A 48 49.02 -38.71 37.43
C ALA A 48 47.56 -38.44 37.00
N HIS A 49 46.78 -37.69 37.80
CA HIS A 49 45.36 -37.43 37.53
C HIS A 49 45.07 -35.96 37.16
N LEU A 50 46.08 -35.07 37.15
CA LEU A 50 45.90 -33.63 36.90
C LEU A 50 45.20 -33.34 35.56
N ASP A 51 45.58 -34.05 34.50
CA ASP A 51 45.03 -33.83 33.15
C ASP A 51 43.55 -34.21 33.05
N GLU A 52 43.20 -35.36 33.64
CA GLU A 52 41.85 -35.88 33.71
C GLU A 52 40.96 -34.95 34.55
N VAL A 53 41.40 -34.59 35.76
CA VAL A 53 40.67 -33.68 36.67
C VAL A 53 40.46 -32.31 36.02
N ALA A 54 41.46 -31.73 35.36
CA ALA A 54 41.32 -30.45 34.66
C ALA A 54 40.30 -30.54 33.50
N THR A 55 40.29 -31.66 32.78
CA THR A 55 39.33 -31.90 31.69
C THR A 55 37.91 -32.07 32.22
N VAL A 56 37.76 -32.80 33.32
CA VAL A 56 36.49 -33.03 34.02
C VAL A 56 35.89 -31.71 34.51
N ILE A 57 36.69 -30.85 35.15
CA ILE A 57 36.25 -29.51 35.60
C ILE A 57 35.83 -28.63 34.43
N ALA A 58 36.66 -28.56 33.38
CA ALA A 58 36.38 -27.75 32.20
C ALA A 58 35.09 -28.19 31.45
N ARG A 59 34.63 -29.42 31.63
CA ARG A 59 33.43 -29.93 30.95
C ARG A 59 32.13 -29.71 31.73
N GLY A 60 32.18 -29.54 33.06
CA GLY A 60 30.92 -29.50 33.84
C GLY A 60 31.00 -29.02 35.28
N ALA A 61 32.11 -28.44 35.74
CA ALA A 61 32.25 -27.94 37.12
C ALA A 61 33.03 -26.63 37.23
N ARG A 62 32.97 -25.77 36.20
CA ARG A 62 33.69 -24.48 36.21
C ARG A 62 33.19 -23.60 37.33
N ARG A 63 31.87 -23.55 37.58
CA ARG A 63 31.27 -22.75 38.66
C ARG A 63 31.65 -23.35 40.01
N THR A 64 31.45 -24.64 40.21
CA THR A 64 31.81 -25.35 41.45
C THR A 64 33.29 -25.13 41.80
N PHE A 65 34.20 -25.34 40.84
CA PHE A 65 35.63 -25.12 41.06
C PHE A 65 35.98 -23.65 41.34
N SER A 66 35.31 -22.71 40.68
CA SER A 66 35.50 -21.28 40.92
C SER A 66 35.01 -20.84 42.30
N ILE A 67 33.91 -21.40 42.80
CA ILE A 67 33.44 -21.17 44.17
C ILE A 67 34.49 -21.69 45.16
N LEU A 68 34.99 -22.93 44.96
CA LEU A 68 36.06 -23.52 45.77
C LEU A 68 37.34 -22.67 45.78
N LEU A 69 37.73 -22.10 44.63
CA LEU A 69 38.85 -21.16 44.54
C LEU A 69 38.63 -19.90 45.40
N LEU A 70 37.41 -19.38 45.46
CA LEU A 70 37.09 -18.17 46.23
C LEU A 70 37.07 -18.44 47.74
N VAL A 71 36.51 -19.58 48.17
CA VAL A 71 36.43 -19.99 49.60
C VAL A 71 37.71 -20.66 50.12
N GLY A 72 38.76 -20.76 49.31
CA GLY A 72 40.07 -21.27 49.73
C GLY A 72 40.20 -22.79 49.79
N GLY A 73 39.33 -23.53 49.10
CA GLY A 73 39.33 -25.01 49.07
C GLY A 73 39.47 -25.66 47.68
N PRO A 74 40.36 -25.23 46.77
CA PRO A 74 40.45 -25.81 45.42
C PRO A 74 40.85 -27.30 45.40
N SER A 75 41.53 -27.82 46.44
CA SER A 75 41.86 -29.25 46.58
C SER A 75 40.64 -30.15 46.75
N GLU A 76 39.58 -29.60 47.35
CA GLU A 76 38.37 -30.34 47.70
C GLU A 76 37.57 -30.79 46.46
N ILE A 77 37.88 -30.25 45.27
CA ILE A 77 37.27 -30.68 44.00
C ILE A 77 37.43 -32.19 43.77
N SER A 78 38.49 -32.80 44.31
CA SER A 78 38.72 -34.25 44.23
C SER A 78 37.64 -35.04 44.99
N GLN A 79 37.09 -34.50 46.08
CA GLN A 79 35.99 -35.12 46.83
C GLN A 79 34.67 -35.04 46.07
N PHE A 80 34.44 -33.96 45.31
CA PHE A 80 33.29 -33.87 44.41
C PHE A 80 33.38 -34.92 43.29
N ILE A 81 34.58 -35.11 42.71
CA ILE A 81 34.85 -36.13 41.68
C ILE A 81 34.71 -37.54 42.25
N ALA A 82 35.32 -37.83 43.39
CA ALA A 82 35.22 -39.15 44.02
C ALA A 82 33.79 -39.59 44.38
N LYS A 83 32.86 -38.63 44.47
CA LYS A 83 31.43 -38.87 44.72
C LYS A 83 30.56 -38.79 43.48
N ASP A 84 31.15 -38.60 42.29
CA ASP A 84 30.43 -38.88 41.07
C ASP A 84 30.20 -40.39 40.94
N SER A 85 29.03 -40.80 40.45
CA SER A 85 28.68 -42.22 40.34
C SER A 85 29.16 -42.79 38.99
N PHE A 86 30.36 -42.41 38.52
CA PHE A 86 30.86 -42.69 37.16
C PHE A 86 29.94 -42.18 36.03
N LEU A 87 29.13 -41.17 36.33
CA LEU A 87 28.27 -40.47 35.36
C LEU A 87 29.01 -39.25 34.80
N PRO A 88 28.58 -38.67 33.65
CA PRO A 88 29.16 -37.43 33.14
C PRO A 88 29.22 -36.36 34.24
N PHE A 89 30.44 -35.97 34.62
CA PHE A 89 30.67 -35.06 35.75
C PHE A 89 30.15 -33.66 35.42
N LYS A 90 28.99 -33.32 35.98
CA LYS A 90 28.28 -32.07 35.75
C LYS A 90 27.78 -31.46 37.06
N TRP A 91 28.70 -31.16 37.97
CA TRP A 91 28.33 -30.59 39.27
C TRP A 91 27.75 -29.18 39.19
N ASP A 92 28.07 -28.42 38.14
CA ASP A 92 27.43 -27.12 37.90
C ASP A 92 25.91 -27.26 37.72
N GLU A 93 25.41 -28.40 37.21
CA GLU A 93 23.96 -28.68 37.08
C GLU A 93 23.30 -29.02 38.42
N LYS A 94 24.08 -29.40 39.45
CA LYS A 94 23.58 -29.71 40.80
C LYS A 94 23.50 -28.50 41.72
N LEU A 95 23.98 -27.34 41.27
CA LEU A 95 23.86 -26.09 42.02
C LEU A 95 22.39 -25.58 41.94
N PRO A 96 21.85 -24.98 43.02
CA PRO A 96 22.49 -24.75 44.32
C PRO A 96 22.56 -26.01 45.19
N LEU A 97 23.66 -26.17 45.91
CA LEU A 97 23.83 -27.26 46.88
C LEU A 97 23.47 -26.77 48.29
N HIS A 98 22.77 -27.64 49.04
CA HIS A 98 22.43 -27.39 50.43
C HIS A 98 23.58 -27.78 51.38
N ALA A 99 23.60 -27.18 52.57
CA ALA A 99 24.62 -27.42 53.58
C ALA A 99 24.77 -28.90 53.95
N GLU A 100 23.68 -29.67 54.02
CA GLU A 100 23.71 -31.11 54.29
C GLU A 100 24.44 -31.89 53.19
N SER A 101 24.15 -31.60 51.93
CA SER A 101 24.80 -32.24 50.77
C SER A 101 26.28 -31.87 50.69
N LEU A 102 26.61 -30.61 50.98
CA LEU A 102 27.98 -30.13 51.02
C LEU A 102 28.76 -30.73 52.19
N SER A 103 28.15 -30.92 53.37
CA SER A 103 28.80 -31.51 54.54
C SER A 103 29.15 -32.99 54.34
N ALA A 104 28.48 -33.66 53.40
CA ALA A 104 28.88 -35.00 52.99
C ALA A 104 30.17 -34.95 52.16
N VAL A 105 30.41 -33.89 51.38
CA VAL A 105 31.58 -33.75 50.50
C VAL A 105 32.73 -33.09 51.24
N LEU A 106 32.51 -31.87 51.75
CA LEU A 106 33.43 -31.00 52.45
C LEU A 106 33.42 -31.27 53.95
N SER A 107 34.61 -31.37 54.55
CA SER A 107 34.76 -31.66 55.98
C SER A 107 34.75 -30.41 56.88
N ASP A 108 35.01 -29.22 56.33
CA ASP A 108 35.07 -27.95 57.08
C ASP A 108 33.71 -27.24 57.09
N PRO A 109 33.05 -27.11 58.26
CA PRO A 109 31.76 -26.42 58.38
C PRO A 109 31.80 -24.94 57.96
N ILE A 110 32.94 -24.26 58.13
CA ILE A 110 33.09 -22.85 57.73
C ILE A 110 33.07 -22.74 56.22
N MET A 111 33.86 -23.57 55.53
CA MET A 111 33.88 -23.65 54.07
C MET A 111 32.51 -24.04 53.49
N VAL A 112 31.78 -24.97 54.13
CA VAL A 112 30.41 -25.31 53.72
C VAL A 112 29.50 -24.07 53.74
N LYS A 113 29.56 -23.27 54.81
CA LYS A 113 28.79 -22.04 54.93
C LYS A 113 29.19 -21.01 53.86
N GLU A 114 30.48 -20.77 53.69
CA GLU A 114 30.98 -19.81 52.68
C GLU A 114 30.64 -20.25 51.25
N PHE A 115 30.71 -21.55 50.95
CA PHE A 115 30.27 -22.10 49.65
C PHE A 115 28.79 -21.84 49.43
N CYS A 116 27.96 -22.14 50.44
CA CYS A 116 26.51 -21.91 50.39
C CYS A 116 26.15 -20.46 50.08
N GLU A 117 26.91 -19.50 50.62
CA GLU A 117 26.73 -18.07 50.37
C GLU A 117 27.27 -17.67 48.98
N LYS A 118 28.45 -18.15 48.61
CA LYS A 118 29.14 -17.76 47.37
C LYS A 118 28.52 -18.33 46.10
N GLN A 119 27.89 -19.50 46.15
CA GLN A 119 27.29 -20.12 44.96
C GLN A 119 26.30 -19.19 44.24
N TRP A 120 25.59 -18.34 44.98
CA TRP A 120 24.61 -17.41 44.41
C TRP A 120 25.23 -16.38 43.47
N GLU A 121 26.52 -16.05 43.62
CA GLU A 121 27.22 -15.15 42.69
C GLU A 121 27.40 -15.79 41.30
N PHE A 122 27.34 -17.12 41.20
CA PHE A 122 27.50 -17.89 39.97
C PHE A 122 26.17 -18.41 39.40
N LEU A 123 25.06 -18.17 40.10
CA LEU A 123 23.72 -18.66 39.77
C LEU A 123 22.75 -17.53 39.43
N SER A 124 23.27 -16.38 38.97
CA SER A 124 22.46 -15.26 38.54
C SER A 124 21.49 -15.65 37.41
N PRO A 125 20.19 -15.31 37.53
CA PRO A 125 19.20 -15.65 36.50
C PRO A 125 19.52 -15.03 35.15
N THR A 126 19.32 -15.79 34.08
CA THR A 126 19.39 -15.30 32.69
C THR A 126 17.99 -15.10 32.14
N ILE A 127 17.72 -13.92 31.58
CA ILE A 127 16.41 -13.57 31.02
C ILE A 127 16.34 -14.11 29.58
N GLY A 128 15.56 -15.18 29.40
CA GLY A 128 15.29 -15.81 28.11
C GLY A 128 14.02 -15.29 27.43
N GLN A 129 13.70 -15.84 26.26
CA GLN A 129 12.52 -15.45 25.47
C GLN A 129 11.21 -16.13 25.92
N THR A 130 11.17 -16.75 27.10
CA THR A 130 9.99 -17.50 27.58
C THR A 130 9.16 -16.68 28.56
N VAL A 131 7.85 -16.59 28.32
CA VAL A 131 6.90 -15.90 29.21
C VAL A 131 6.39 -16.75 30.39
N LEU A 132 6.85 -18.01 30.50
CA LEU A 132 6.44 -18.90 31.57
C LEU A 132 6.88 -18.34 32.93
N HIS A 133 5.95 -18.27 33.89
CA HIS A 133 6.21 -17.76 35.23
C HIS A 133 7.26 -18.60 35.97
N ARG A 134 8.20 -17.93 36.63
CA ARG A 134 9.27 -18.58 37.40
C ARG A 134 9.22 -18.19 38.88
N GLU A 135 9.36 -19.15 39.77
CA GLU A 135 9.64 -18.87 41.18
C GLU A 135 11.14 -18.93 41.41
N LEU A 136 11.72 -17.84 41.91
CA LEU A 136 13.14 -17.68 42.12
C LEU A 136 13.46 -17.73 43.61
N HIS A 137 14.57 -18.37 43.97
CA HIS A 137 15.03 -18.49 45.35
C HIS A 137 15.34 -17.12 45.97
N ASP A 138 15.08 -16.94 47.26
CA ASP A 138 15.21 -15.65 47.97
C ASP A 138 16.65 -15.09 48.02
N ASP A 139 17.64 -15.95 47.82
CA ASP A 139 19.05 -15.59 47.78
C ASP A 139 19.58 -15.24 46.38
N ALA A 140 18.78 -15.46 45.33
CA ALA A 140 19.17 -15.18 43.95
C ALA A 140 19.72 -13.75 43.80
N ILE A 141 20.75 -13.61 42.96
CA ILE A 141 21.38 -12.32 42.65
C ILE A 141 21.03 -11.95 41.23
N PHE A 142 20.24 -10.89 41.06
CA PHE A 142 19.90 -10.40 39.72
C PHE A 142 21.07 -9.62 39.12
N PRO A 143 21.38 -9.83 37.83
CA PRO A 143 22.46 -9.15 37.12
C PRO A 143 22.01 -7.77 36.60
N PHE A 144 21.29 -7.01 37.42
CA PHE A 144 20.87 -5.64 37.13
C PHE A 144 22.00 -4.69 37.51
N LEU A 145 22.63 -4.07 36.53
CA LEU A 145 23.70 -3.09 36.71
C LEU A 145 23.18 -1.78 37.31
N ASP A 146 21.94 -1.42 36.99
CA ASP A 146 21.27 -0.23 37.48
C ASP A 146 19.76 -0.49 37.60
N GLU A 147 19.09 0.21 38.52
CA GLU A 147 17.65 0.18 38.69
C GLU A 147 17.12 1.58 39.09
N VAL A 148 16.30 2.17 38.22
CA VAL A 148 15.76 3.52 38.37
C VAL A 148 14.24 3.48 38.47
N PRO A 149 13.62 4.02 39.53
CA PRO A 149 12.16 4.08 39.63
C PRO A 149 11.56 4.97 38.54
N LEU A 150 10.57 4.46 37.81
CA LEU A 150 9.82 5.20 36.79
C LEU A 150 8.47 5.70 37.32
N GLY A 151 7.84 4.97 38.23
CA GLY A 151 6.58 5.38 38.84
C GLY A 151 6.05 4.39 39.89
N ASP A 152 5.17 4.87 40.76
CA ASP A 152 4.42 4.04 41.70
C ASP A 152 2.92 4.14 41.41
N GLY A 153 2.30 3.01 41.09
CA GLY A 153 0.90 2.91 40.72
C GLY A 153 0.05 2.19 41.77
N SER A 154 -1.25 2.07 41.47
CA SER A 154 -2.19 1.29 42.27
C SER A 154 -1.90 -0.22 42.25
N PHE A 155 -1.25 -0.70 41.19
CA PHE A 155 -1.00 -2.12 40.95
C PHE A 155 0.42 -2.57 41.36
N GLY A 156 1.35 -1.63 41.51
CA GLY A 156 2.75 -1.94 41.70
C GLY A 156 3.68 -0.76 41.45
N THR A 157 4.96 -0.97 41.73
CA THR A 157 6.04 -0.04 41.36
C THR A 157 6.60 -0.45 40.01
N VAL A 158 6.94 0.54 39.18
CA VAL A 158 7.55 0.34 37.87
C VAL A 158 8.93 0.97 37.88
N SER A 159 9.94 0.20 37.50
CA SER A 159 11.33 0.64 37.45
C SER A 159 11.99 0.26 36.13
N GLU A 160 12.89 1.09 35.65
CA GLU A 160 13.81 0.76 34.57
C GLU A 160 14.98 -0.05 35.15
N VAL A 161 15.34 -1.16 34.50
CA VAL A 161 16.48 -2.00 34.91
C VAL A 161 17.46 -2.14 33.75
N LEU A 162 18.76 -1.98 34.03
CA LEU A 162 19.83 -2.23 33.07
C LEU A 162 20.40 -3.64 33.31
N VAL A 163 20.11 -4.58 32.42
CA VAL A 163 20.57 -5.97 32.52
C VAL A 163 21.94 -6.13 31.88
N HIS A 164 22.85 -6.83 32.54
CA HIS A 164 24.17 -7.16 31.98
C HIS A 164 24.04 -8.07 30.72
N GLY A 165 24.86 -7.81 29.70
CA GLY A 165 24.81 -8.49 28.39
C GLY A 165 24.88 -10.02 28.42
N ASP A 166 25.72 -10.59 29.29
CA ASP A 166 25.79 -12.05 29.48
C ASP A 166 24.49 -12.72 29.97
N PHE A 167 23.55 -11.95 30.53
CA PHE A 167 22.38 -12.47 31.22
C PHE A 167 21.07 -12.24 30.49
N HIS A 168 21.12 -12.00 29.18
CA HIS A 168 19.94 -12.03 28.33
C HIS A 168 20.20 -12.65 26.96
N GLN A 169 19.12 -12.95 26.24
CA GLN A 169 19.16 -13.56 24.90
C GLN A 169 18.48 -12.70 23.83
N PHE A 170 18.20 -11.43 24.13
CA PHE A 170 17.62 -10.45 23.20
C PHE A 170 18.68 -9.82 22.31
N GLY A 171 18.32 -9.49 21.06
CA GLY A 171 19.22 -8.98 20.02
C GLY A 171 19.16 -9.84 18.76
N GLN A 172 19.31 -9.22 17.59
CA GLN A 172 19.37 -9.90 16.29
C GLN A 172 20.81 -10.27 15.93
N THR A 173 21.78 -9.43 16.31
CA THR A 173 23.21 -9.67 16.05
C THR A 173 23.95 -10.19 17.29
N PRO A 174 25.12 -10.83 17.14
CA PRO A 174 25.96 -11.21 18.28
C PRO A 174 26.27 -10.03 19.19
N GLY A 175 26.70 -8.89 18.64
CA GLY A 175 27.04 -7.69 19.42
C GLY A 175 25.89 -7.12 20.26
N GLU A 176 24.67 -7.15 19.73
CA GLU A 176 23.47 -6.76 20.50
C GLU A 176 23.19 -7.72 21.66
N LYS A 177 23.43 -9.02 21.47
CA LYS A 177 23.28 -10.04 22.52
C LYS A 177 24.36 -9.98 23.59
N GLU A 178 25.43 -9.22 23.40
CA GLU A 178 26.50 -9.04 24.41
C GLU A 178 26.46 -7.66 25.07
N SER A 179 25.65 -6.74 24.54
CA SER A 179 25.53 -5.38 25.07
C SER A 179 24.49 -5.32 26.18
N PRO A 180 24.68 -4.53 27.26
CA PRO A 180 23.67 -4.34 28.28
C PRO A 180 22.32 -3.87 27.72
N LEU A 181 21.22 -4.36 28.29
CA LEU A 181 19.86 -4.10 27.81
C LEU A 181 19.01 -3.41 28.86
N ARG A 182 18.31 -2.33 28.46
CA ARG A 182 17.32 -1.66 29.30
C ARG A 182 15.95 -2.32 29.17
N LEU A 183 15.36 -2.69 30.30
CA LEU A 183 14.02 -3.27 30.41
C LEU A 183 13.18 -2.51 31.45
N VAL A 184 11.88 -2.74 31.44
CA VAL A 184 10.95 -2.25 32.46
C VAL A 184 10.53 -3.41 33.36
N LYS A 185 10.70 -3.24 34.67
CA LYS A 185 10.25 -4.16 35.72
C LYS A 185 9.04 -3.58 36.45
N LYS A 186 7.91 -4.28 36.42
CA LYS A 186 6.70 -4.00 37.21
C LYS A 186 6.64 -4.96 38.40
N GLU A 187 6.86 -4.45 39.61
CA GLU A 187 6.77 -5.21 40.87
C GLU A 187 5.40 -4.98 41.53
N PHE A 188 4.68 -6.06 41.84
CA PHE A 188 3.33 -5.99 42.42
C PHE A 188 3.39 -5.80 43.93
N LYS A 189 2.48 -4.98 44.46
CA LYS A 189 2.30 -4.80 45.92
C LYS A 189 1.71 -6.08 46.57
N PRO A 190 2.03 -6.40 47.84
CA PRO A 190 1.49 -7.58 48.52
C PRO A 190 -0.04 -7.59 48.56
N LEU A 191 -0.63 -8.80 48.54
CA LEU A 191 -2.05 -9.16 48.36
C LEU A 191 -3.10 -8.46 49.26
N SER A 192 -2.74 -7.54 50.14
CA SER A 192 -3.68 -6.89 51.07
C SER A 192 -4.36 -5.62 50.54
N ALA A 193 -4.15 -5.20 49.29
CA ALA A 193 -4.82 -3.99 48.75
C ALA A 193 -4.95 -3.85 47.21
N ALA A 194 -4.43 -4.78 46.40
CA ALA A 194 -4.35 -4.57 44.94
C ALA A 194 -5.60 -5.09 44.18
N ARG A 195 -6.17 -4.23 43.32
CA ARG A 195 -7.16 -4.59 42.28
C ARG A 195 -6.44 -5.30 41.13
N GLY A 196 -7.08 -6.22 40.39
CA GLY A 196 -6.46 -6.93 39.27
C GLY A 196 -5.27 -7.79 39.72
N THR A 197 -5.45 -9.10 39.86
CA THR A 197 -4.39 -9.92 40.43
C THR A 197 -3.23 -10.06 39.45
N HIS A 198 -2.00 -10.20 39.95
CA HIS A 198 -0.85 -10.61 39.13
C HIS A 198 -1.21 -11.80 38.21
N LYS A 199 -2.06 -12.72 38.68
CA LYS A 199 -2.55 -13.87 37.91
C LYS A 199 -3.41 -13.44 36.72
N ASP A 200 -4.34 -12.50 36.90
CA ASP A 200 -5.21 -12.00 35.82
C ASP A 200 -4.38 -11.29 34.75
N GLU A 201 -3.48 -10.38 35.15
CA GLU A 201 -2.63 -9.63 34.22
C GLU A 201 -1.68 -10.55 33.45
N LEU A 202 -1.03 -11.49 34.15
CA LEU A 202 -0.15 -12.48 33.53
C LEU A 202 -0.91 -13.35 32.53
N HIS A 203 -2.13 -13.80 32.88
CA HIS A 203 -2.98 -14.60 32.01
C HIS A 203 -3.30 -13.85 30.72
N ASN A 204 -3.83 -12.62 30.83
CA ASN A 204 -4.18 -11.79 29.68
C ASN A 204 -2.96 -11.49 28.79
N LEU A 205 -1.83 -11.07 29.39
CA LEU A 205 -0.60 -10.79 28.65
C LEU A 205 -0.04 -12.02 27.93
N THR A 206 -0.16 -13.21 28.52
CA THR A 206 0.29 -14.46 27.89
C THR A 206 -0.54 -14.77 26.63
N LEU A 207 -1.86 -14.54 26.68
CA LEU A 207 -2.73 -14.68 25.51
C LEU A 207 -2.42 -13.59 24.47
N LEU A 208 -2.38 -12.32 24.86
CA LEU A 208 -2.14 -11.20 23.95
C LEU A 208 -0.78 -11.27 23.27
N ASN A 209 0.24 -11.81 23.94
CA ASN A 209 1.53 -12.08 23.32
C ASN A 209 1.45 -13.01 22.10
N CYS A 210 0.41 -13.85 21.99
CA CYS A 210 0.20 -14.72 20.84
C CYS A 210 -0.30 -13.97 19.60
N LEU A 211 -0.78 -12.73 19.75
CA LEU A 211 -1.17 -11.89 18.61
C LEU A 211 0.05 -11.31 17.87
N GLU A 212 1.20 -11.20 18.55
CA GLU A 212 2.40 -10.53 18.03
C GLU A 212 2.12 -9.12 17.44
N HIS A 213 1.13 -8.42 17.99
CA HIS A 213 0.67 -7.13 17.47
C HIS A 213 1.62 -5.98 17.89
N PRO A 214 2.07 -5.10 16.98
CA PRO A 214 3.06 -4.06 17.28
C PRO A 214 2.57 -3.01 18.29
N ASN A 215 1.27 -2.72 18.32
CA ASN A 215 0.67 -1.73 19.23
C ASN A 215 0.08 -2.33 20.52
N ILE A 216 0.50 -3.54 20.90
CA ILE A 216 0.16 -4.17 22.19
C ILE A 216 1.46 -4.51 22.92
N LEU A 217 1.60 -4.08 24.17
CA LEU A 217 2.83 -4.27 24.94
C LEU A 217 3.13 -5.75 25.13
N LYS A 218 4.31 -6.18 24.67
CA LYS A 218 4.77 -7.56 24.76
C LYS A 218 5.36 -7.88 26.13
N LEU A 219 4.85 -8.90 26.80
CA LEU A 219 5.46 -9.46 28.01
C LEU A 219 6.76 -10.19 27.62
N ILE A 220 7.87 -9.87 28.28
CA ILE A 220 9.17 -10.54 28.06
C ILE A 220 9.39 -11.66 29.08
N GLY A 221 9.01 -11.46 30.33
CA GLY A 221 9.25 -12.44 31.39
C GLY A 221 8.40 -12.18 32.62
N SER A 222 8.21 -13.23 33.42
CA SER A 222 7.42 -13.18 34.66
C SER A 222 8.09 -14.03 35.73
N TYR A 223 8.23 -13.47 36.94
CA TYR A 223 8.82 -14.20 38.06
C TYR A 223 8.30 -13.75 39.42
N THR A 224 8.45 -14.61 40.41
CA THR A 224 8.26 -14.30 41.83
C THR A 224 9.60 -14.38 42.54
N PHE A 225 9.95 -13.34 43.31
CA PHE A 225 11.16 -13.29 44.12
C PHE A 225 10.82 -12.68 45.48
N ARG A 226 11.20 -13.34 46.58
CA ARG A 226 10.89 -12.88 47.95
C ARG A 226 9.40 -12.57 48.16
N LYS A 227 8.54 -13.46 47.64
CA LYS A 227 7.06 -13.34 47.66
C LYS A 227 6.49 -12.12 46.91
N LYS A 228 7.30 -11.43 46.11
CA LYS A 228 6.86 -10.34 45.24
C LYS A 228 6.79 -10.80 43.80
N HIS A 229 5.65 -10.57 43.16
CA HIS A 229 5.47 -10.88 41.75
C HIS A 229 6.04 -9.75 40.88
N ASN A 230 6.66 -10.12 39.77
CA ASN A 230 7.33 -9.21 38.86
C ASN A 230 7.02 -9.57 37.41
N LEU A 231 6.82 -8.54 36.57
CA LEU A 231 6.72 -8.65 35.13
C LEU A 231 7.80 -7.80 34.45
N LEU A 232 8.34 -8.29 33.34
CA LEU A 232 9.37 -7.63 32.54
C LEU A 232 8.84 -7.26 31.16
N PHE A 233 9.12 -6.04 30.71
CA PHE A 233 8.66 -5.48 29.44
C PHE A 233 9.80 -4.75 28.69
N PRO A 234 9.70 -4.57 27.36
CA PRO A 234 10.58 -3.68 26.63
C PRO A 234 10.45 -2.24 27.13
N LEU A 235 11.54 -1.46 27.05
CA LEU A 235 11.51 -0.04 27.37
C LEU A 235 10.89 0.77 26.23
N ALA A 236 9.78 1.46 26.51
CA ALA A 236 9.22 2.47 25.62
C ALA A 236 9.88 3.83 25.90
N VAL A 237 10.87 4.19 25.07
CA VAL A 237 11.73 5.39 25.26
C VAL A 237 10.95 6.70 25.37
N GLY A 238 9.79 6.82 24.72
CA GLY A 238 8.95 8.03 24.78
C GLY A 238 8.10 8.14 26.05
N GLY A 239 8.15 7.17 26.96
CA GLY A 239 7.34 7.16 28.17
C GLY A 239 5.85 6.94 27.88
N THR A 240 4.98 7.56 28.67
CA THR A 240 3.52 7.46 28.49
C THR A 240 2.98 8.57 27.60
N LEU A 241 1.85 8.34 26.94
CA LEU A 241 1.13 9.37 26.19
C LEU A 241 0.73 10.53 27.12
N ALA A 242 0.39 10.25 28.38
CA ALA A 242 0.14 11.30 29.38
C ALA A 242 1.34 12.26 29.53
N LYS A 243 2.56 11.72 29.55
CA LYS A 243 3.79 12.53 29.61
C LYS A 243 3.94 13.37 28.34
N LEU A 244 3.80 12.74 27.16
CA LEU A 244 3.85 13.44 25.86
C LEU A 244 2.88 14.63 25.81
N LEU A 245 1.63 14.43 26.22
CA LEU A 245 0.59 15.47 26.20
C LEU A 245 0.83 16.62 27.21
N SER A 246 1.72 16.42 28.18
CA SER A 246 2.05 17.41 29.21
C SER A 246 3.32 18.21 28.94
N GLU A 247 4.14 17.76 28.00
CA GLU A 247 5.44 18.34 27.66
C GLU A 247 5.40 19.04 26.30
N GLU A 248 6.48 19.76 25.97
CA GLU A 248 6.64 20.31 24.63
C GLU A 248 6.70 19.20 23.57
N ARG A 249 6.19 19.53 22.38
CA ARG A 249 6.08 18.58 21.27
C ARG A 249 7.47 18.13 20.83
N PRO A 250 7.82 16.83 20.96
CA PRO A 250 9.13 16.35 20.54
C PRO A 250 9.24 16.36 19.02
N GLU A 251 10.47 16.46 18.51
CA GLU A 251 10.75 16.59 17.08
C GLU A 251 10.14 15.45 16.24
N LEU A 252 10.15 14.23 16.78
CA LEU A 252 9.56 13.06 16.12
C LEU A 252 8.05 13.21 15.84
N PHE A 253 7.34 13.90 16.73
CA PHE A 253 5.92 14.18 16.57
C PHE A 253 5.68 15.53 15.92
N ARG A 254 6.70 16.31 15.52
CA ARG A 254 6.52 17.64 14.92
C ARG A 254 5.57 17.64 13.70
N PRO A 255 5.61 16.64 12.79
CA PRO A 255 4.60 16.51 11.76
C PRO A 255 3.27 16.01 12.35
N ASP A 256 2.14 16.63 12.00
CA ASP A 256 0.81 16.19 12.43
C ASP A 256 0.50 14.76 11.97
N VAL A 257 1.01 14.36 10.80
CA VAL A 257 0.85 13.01 10.23
C VAL A 257 1.30 11.89 11.17
N THR A 258 2.32 12.13 12.01
CA THR A 258 2.80 11.14 12.98
C THR A 258 1.69 10.78 13.98
N PHE A 259 0.88 11.75 14.41
CA PHE A 259 -0.25 11.48 15.31
C PHE A 259 -1.35 10.67 14.64
N TYR A 260 -1.69 10.98 13.39
CA TYR A 260 -2.72 10.23 12.67
C TYR A 260 -2.34 8.76 12.46
N VAL A 261 -1.07 8.48 12.11
CA VAL A 261 -0.55 7.10 11.97
C VAL A 261 -0.48 6.40 13.33
N ALA A 262 -0.02 7.09 14.38
CA ALA A 262 0.01 6.50 15.72
C ALA A 262 -1.38 6.15 16.25
N LEU A 263 -2.40 7.00 15.99
CA LEU A 263 -3.79 6.76 16.36
C LEU A 263 -4.41 5.60 15.58
N SER A 264 -4.17 5.49 14.27
CA SER A 264 -4.69 4.39 13.45
C SER A 264 -4.13 3.04 13.91
N ARG A 265 -2.82 2.99 14.22
CA ARG A 265 -2.13 1.81 14.72
C ARG A 265 -2.55 1.44 16.15
N LEU A 266 -2.73 2.42 17.03
CA LEU A 266 -3.34 2.19 18.35
C LEU A 266 -4.75 1.61 18.22
N SER A 267 -5.58 2.14 17.32
CA SER A 267 -6.93 1.61 17.05
C SER A 267 -6.87 0.15 16.58
N SER A 268 -5.90 -0.20 15.73
CA SER A 268 -5.65 -1.59 15.32
C SER A 268 -5.34 -2.50 16.52
N GLY A 269 -4.56 -2.02 17.49
CA GLY A 269 -4.30 -2.75 18.73
C GLY A 269 -5.56 -2.96 19.59
N ILE A 270 -6.42 -1.93 19.69
CA ILE A 270 -7.71 -2.04 20.39
C ILE A 270 -8.64 -3.02 19.66
N GLU A 271 -8.69 -2.97 18.34
CA GLU A 271 -9.46 -3.91 17.51
C GLU A 271 -8.99 -5.36 17.72
N ALA A 272 -7.68 -5.58 17.72
CA ALA A 272 -7.09 -6.90 17.93
C ALA A 272 -7.39 -7.45 19.34
N LEU A 273 -7.42 -6.59 20.36
CA LEU A 273 -7.90 -6.96 21.70
C LEU A 273 -9.39 -7.30 21.69
N HIS A 274 -10.22 -6.44 21.08
CA HIS A 274 -11.69 -6.58 21.05
C HIS A 274 -12.16 -7.83 20.30
N ASN A 275 -11.39 -8.26 19.30
CA ASN A 275 -11.66 -9.41 18.42
C ASN A 275 -10.50 -10.42 18.45
N TYR A 276 -10.01 -10.76 19.65
CA TYR A 276 -8.89 -11.67 19.83
C TYR A 276 -9.12 -12.99 19.09
N THR A 277 -8.24 -13.31 18.15
CA THR A 277 -8.27 -14.56 17.40
C THR A 277 -6.85 -15.12 17.33
N SER A 278 -6.66 -16.35 17.80
CA SER A 278 -5.38 -17.05 17.72
C SER A 278 -5.55 -18.37 16.99
N SER A 279 -5.01 -18.45 15.77
CA SER A 279 -4.93 -19.69 14.99
C SER A 279 -4.07 -20.75 15.69
N LYS A 280 -2.98 -20.33 16.34
CA LYS A 280 -2.07 -21.21 17.09
C LYS A 280 -2.77 -21.95 18.24
N LEU A 281 -3.70 -21.28 18.91
CA LEU A 281 -4.44 -21.85 20.04
C LEU A 281 -5.83 -22.36 19.64
N ASN A 282 -6.28 -22.14 18.41
CA ASN A 282 -7.67 -22.32 17.98
C ASN A 282 -8.67 -21.65 18.93
N LEU A 283 -8.35 -20.42 19.35
CA LEU A 283 -9.16 -19.65 20.29
C LEU A 283 -9.69 -18.38 19.63
N LYS A 284 -10.96 -18.08 19.87
CA LYS A 284 -11.60 -16.82 19.51
C LYS A 284 -12.30 -16.26 20.73
N GLN A 285 -11.90 -15.06 21.14
CA GLN A 285 -12.36 -14.44 22.37
C GLN A 285 -12.80 -13.00 22.11
N ILE A 286 -13.69 -12.52 22.96
CA ILE A 286 -14.09 -11.12 23.03
C ILE A 286 -13.36 -10.45 24.18
N GLY A 287 -12.63 -9.38 23.86
CA GLY A 287 -11.80 -8.66 24.82
C GLY A 287 -12.32 -7.26 25.16
N CYS A 288 -12.02 -6.82 26.37
CA CYS A 288 -12.17 -5.42 26.81
C CYS A 288 -10.96 -5.01 27.65
N HIS A 289 -10.51 -3.78 27.52
CA HIS A 289 -9.41 -3.23 28.32
C HIS A 289 -9.88 -2.71 29.68
N HIS A 290 -10.99 -1.97 29.71
CA HIS A 290 -11.64 -1.35 30.89
C HIS A 290 -10.86 -0.24 31.63
N ASP A 291 -9.69 0.19 31.13
CA ASP A 291 -8.87 1.24 31.75
C ASP A 291 -8.05 1.99 30.69
N LEU A 292 -8.66 2.29 29.55
CA LEU A 292 -8.02 3.08 28.51
C LEU A 292 -7.88 4.54 28.98
N LYS A 293 -6.64 5.01 29.03
CA LYS A 293 -6.28 6.38 29.38
C LYS A 293 -4.86 6.68 28.89
N PRO A 294 -4.44 7.95 28.75
CA PRO A 294 -3.10 8.30 28.28
C PRO A 294 -1.95 7.73 29.14
N GLN A 295 -2.17 7.40 30.41
CA GLN A 295 -1.15 6.78 31.26
C GLN A 295 -0.86 5.32 30.88
N ASN A 296 -1.84 4.64 30.26
CA ASN A 296 -1.77 3.23 29.86
C ASN A 296 -1.44 3.07 28.36
N ILE A 297 -1.03 4.16 27.70
CA ILE A 297 -0.53 4.14 26.33
C ILE A 297 0.92 4.57 26.38
N LEU A 298 1.81 3.75 25.87
CA LEU A 298 3.24 4.03 25.78
C LEU A 298 3.59 4.61 24.42
N VAL A 299 4.62 5.46 24.38
CA VAL A 299 5.12 6.09 23.16
C VAL A 299 6.48 5.50 22.82
N HIS A 300 6.63 4.97 21.61
CA HIS A 300 7.89 4.37 21.17
C HIS A 300 8.06 4.54 19.66
N HIS A 301 9.17 5.14 19.24
CA HIS A 301 9.51 5.37 17.83
C HIS A 301 8.38 5.97 16.96
N GLY A 302 7.59 6.89 17.53
CA GLY A 302 6.53 7.59 16.81
C GLY A 302 5.20 6.85 16.82
N ASP A 303 5.14 5.67 17.45
CA ASP A 303 3.92 4.88 17.61
C ASP A 303 3.38 4.91 19.05
N PHE A 304 2.10 4.55 19.17
CA PHE A 304 1.39 4.35 20.42
C PHE A 304 1.19 2.86 20.69
N ILE A 305 1.54 2.40 21.90
CA ILE A 305 1.49 1.01 22.31
C ILE A 305 0.56 0.87 23.51
N LEU A 306 -0.44 0.01 23.39
CA LEU A 306 -1.38 -0.29 24.46
C LEU A 306 -0.72 -1.08 25.59
N ALA A 307 -0.88 -0.64 26.84
CA ALA A 307 -0.26 -1.24 28.01
C ALA A 307 -1.24 -1.34 29.20
N ASP A 308 -0.83 -2.06 30.25
CA ASP A 308 -1.56 -2.28 31.51
C ASP A 308 -2.88 -3.06 31.38
N PHE A 309 -2.76 -4.37 31.24
CA PHE A 309 -3.90 -5.30 31.06
C PHE A 309 -4.44 -5.87 32.37
N GLY A 310 -4.12 -5.24 33.52
CA GLY A 310 -4.51 -5.74 34.86
C GLY A 310 -6.01 -5.73 35.13
N LEU A 311 -6.77 -4.90 34.40
CA LEU A 311 -8.23 -4.84 34.47
C LEU A 311 -8.93 -5.44 33.24
N SER A 312 -8.15 -5.90 32.27
CA SER A 312 -8.68 -6.44 31.02
C SER A 312 -9.41 -7.75 31.25
N ARG A 313 -10.37 -8.03 30.36
CA ARG A 313 -11.16 -9.26 30.37
C ARG A 313 -11.13 -9.85 28.98
N LEU A 314 -10.77 -11.13 28.88
CA LEU A 314 -10.90 -11.96 27.68
C LEU A 314 -11.87 -13.09 28.02
N ARG A 315 -12.91 -13.25 27.20
CA ARG A 315 -13.99 -14.23 27.40
C ARG A 315 -14.34 -14.92 26.10
N ASP A 316 -15.01 -16.05 26.19
CA ASP A 316 -15.52 -16.73 25.00
C ASP A 316 -16.56 -15.86 24.29
N GLU A 317 -16.57 -15.91 22.95
CA GLU A 317 -17.43 -15.03 22.13
C GLU A 317 -18.93 -15.20 22.46
N GLU A 318 -19.34 -16.40 22.85
CA GLU A 318 -20.72 -16.75 23.24
C GLU A 318 -21.17 -16.05 24.54
N GLU A 319 -20.25 -15.72 25.44
CA GLU A 319 -20.56 -15.04 26.71
C GLU A 319 -20.81 -13.53 26.53
N GLY A 320 -20.37 -12.98 25.39
CA GLY A 320 -20.44 -11.54 25.10
C GLY A 320 -19.53 -10.68 25.98
N SER A 321 -19.48 -9.37 25.69
CA SER A 321 -18.56 -8.44 26.35
C SER A 321 -19.12 -7.75 27.60
N LYS A 322 -20.38 -8.00 27.97
CA LYS A 322 -21.05 -7.25 29.05
C LYS A 322 -20.62 -7.77 30.42
N THR A 323 -20.11 -6.89 31.26
CA THR A 323 -19.64 -7.23 32.61
C THR A 323 -20.03 -6.13 33.61
N PRO A 324 -20.34 -6.47 34.88
CA PRO A 324 -20.53 -5.45 35.91
C PRO A 324 -19.26 -4.60 36.02
N PHE A 325 -19.42 -3.28 36.03
CA PHE A 325 -18.31 -2.37 36.23
C PHE A 325 -17.69 -2.67 37.61
N GLY A 326 -16.39 -2.95 37.60
CA GLY A 326 -15.63 -3.28 38.80
C GLY A 326 -15.28 -2.02 39.57
N VAL A 327 -14.02 -1.60 39.49
CA VAL A 327 -13.59 -0.35 40.11
C VAL A 327 -12.70 0.41 39.12
N GLY A 328 -13.07 1.65 38.81
CA GLY A 328 -12.29 2.57 37.99
C GLY A 328 -12.54 3.99 38.47
N HIS A 329 -11.52 4.85 38.47
CA HIS A 329 -11.64 6.26 38.80
C HIS A 329 -10.83 7.02 37.75
N GLY A 330 -11.43 7.97 37.04
CA GLY A 330 -10.73 8.71 36.00
C GLY A 330 -11.67 9.55 35.14
N TYR A 331 -11.10 10.51 34.42
CA TYR A 331 -11.86 11.44 33.59
C TYR A 331 -12.33 10.84 32.26
N TYR A 332 -11.82 9.67 31.89
CA TYR A 332 -12.05 8.97 30.62
C TYR A 332 -13.18 7.93 30.69
N LEU A 333 -13.76 7.71 31.88
CA LEU A 333 -14.84 6.73 32.04
C LEU A 333 -16.08 7.13 31.25
N ALA A 334 -16.76 6.10 30.73
CA ALA A 334 -18.00 6.25 30.00
C ALA A 334 -19.18 6.55 30.96
N PRO A 335 -20.22 7.27 30.50
CA PRO A 335 -21.36 7.64 31.35
C PRO A 335 -22.11 6.43 31.94
N GLU A 336 -22.04 5.26 31.30
CA GLU A 336 -22.65 4.02 31.80
C GLU A 336 -21.80 3.26 32.83
N CYS A 337 -20.56 3.67 33.08
CA CYS A 337 -19.69 2.99 34.05
C CYS A 337 -20.21 3.15 35.49
N GLU A 338 -20.55 4.38 35.88
CA GLU A 338 -20.98 4.72 37.23
C GLU A 338 -22.01 5.84 37.17
N ASP A 339 -23.12 5.66 37.90
CA ASP A 339 -24.17 6.66 38.02
C ASP A 339 -23.75 7.75 39.01
N LEU A 340 -23.08 8.78 38.49
CA LEU A 340 -22.64 9.93 39.27
C LEU A 340 -23.81 10.79 39.78
N ASP A 341 -25.00 10.57 39.24
CA ASP A 341 -26.22 11.31 39.57
C ASP A 341 -27.01 10.60 40.70
N GLU A 342 -26.95 9.26 40.77
CA GLU A 342 -27.63 8.40 41.75
C GLU A 342 -26.67 7.49 42.54
N ASP A 343 -26.10 8.01 43.63
CA ASP A 343 -25.38 7.27 44.67
C ASP A 343 -24.20 6.39 44.19
N PHE A 344 -23.59 6.72 43.04
CA PHE A 344 -22.42 6.02 42.48
C PHE A 344 -22.70 4.54 42.18
N GLN A 345 -23.91 4.24 41.73
CA GLN A 345 -24.26 2.87 41.35
C GLN A 345 -23.45 2.42 40.12
N LYS A 346 -22.86 1.23 40.21
CA LYS A 346 -22.03 0.67 39.14
C LYS A 346 -22.90 0.07 38.03
N GLY A 347 -22.61 0.44 36.80
CA GLY A 347 -23.32 -0.06 35.62
C GLY A 347 -22.77 -1.35 35.04
N VAL A 348 -23.29 -1.73 33.87
CA VAL A 348 -22.79 -2.86 33.07
C VAL A 348 -22.04 -2.29 31.87
N ILE A 349 -20.77 -2.65 31.75
CA ILE A 349 -19.87 -2.13 30.72
C ILE A 349 -19.43 -3.23 29.76
N GLY A 350 -18.91 -2.82 28.61
CA GLY A 350 -18.29 -3.71 27.63
C GLY A 350 -17.44 -2.91 26.64
N ARG A 351 -17.22 -3.42 25.43
CA ARG A 351 -16.38 -2.78 24.40
C ARG A 351 -16.75 -1.31 24.11
N ALA A 352 -18.02 -0.93 24.22
CA ALA A 352 -18.46 0.44 24.02
C ALA A 352 -17.87 1.44 25.03
N SER A 353 -17.52 0.98 26.24
CA SER A 353 -16.87 1.83 27.26
C SER A 353 -15.39 2.07 26.94
N ASP A 354 -14.70 1.09 26.36
CA ASP A 354 -13.36 1.27 25.79
C ASP A 354 -13.42 2.28 24.63
N MET A 355 -14.42 2.16 23.75
CA MET A 355 -14.58 3.09 22.63
C MET A 355 -14.76 4.53 23.12
N TRP A 356 -15.63 4.76 24.13
CA TRP A 356 -15.75 6.09 24.74
C TRP A 356 -14.42 6.63 25.26
N SER A 357 -13.69 5.80 26.02
CA SER A 357 -12.38 6.17 26.56
C SER A 357 -11.38 6.49 25.45
N PHE A 358 -11.42 5.74 24.33
CA PHE A 358 -10.61 6.01 23.16
C PHE A 358 -11.01 7.32 22.46
N GLY A 359 -12.30 7.64 22.34
CA GLY A 359 -12.77 8.94 21.83
C GLY A 359 -12.26 10.12 22.66
N CYS A 360 -12.21 9.96 23.99
CA CYS A 360 -11.62 10.93 24.90
C CYS A 360 -10.11 11.13 24.64
N ILE A 361 -9.38 10.03 24.39
CA ILE A 361 -7.95 10.06 24.05
C ILE A 361 -7.72 10.74 22.69
N ILE A 362 -8.51 10.40 21.66
CA ILE A 362 -8.41 11.03 20.34
C ILE A 362 -8.64 12.54 20.46
N ALA A 363 -9.64 12.97 21.24
CA ALA A 363 -9.92 14.38 21.47
C ALA A 363 -8.75 15.13 22.12
N GLU A 364 -8.08 14.53 23.10
CA GLU A 364 -6.89 15.10 23.73
C GLU A 364 -5.69 15.10 22.77
N VAL A 365 -5.41 13.99 22.07
CA VAL A 365 -4.32 13.95 21.09
C VAL A 365 -4.50 15.01 20.01
N PHE A 366 -5.73 15.16 19.48
CA PHE A 366 -6.03 16.19 18.48
C PHE A 366 -5.91 17.60 19.05
N THR A 367 -6.33 17.81 20.30
CA THR A 367 -6.13 19.09 21.00
C THR A 367 -4.65 19.42 21.14
N TYR A 368 -3.82 18.45 21.53
CA TYR A 368 -2.37 18.64 21.65
C TYR A 368 -1.72 18.91 20.30
N MET A 369 -2.16 18.22 19.26
CA MET A 369 -1.67 18.43 17.90
C MET A 369 -1.87 19.89 17.45
N LYS A 370 -3.03 20.50 17.76
CA LYS A 370 -3.37 21.87 17.36
C LYS A 370 -2.94 22.97 18.32
N ARG A 371 -2.91 22.69 19.62
CA ARG A 371 -2.72 23.70 20.69
C ARG A 371 -1.64 23.32 21.72
N ALA A 372 -0.86 22.27 21.45
CA ALA A 372 0.19 21.74 22.32
C ALA A 372 -0.28 21.46 23.76
N ALA A 373 0.65 21.37 24.71
CA ALA A 373 0.36 21.09 26.12
C ALA A 373 -0.59 22.13 26.76
N GLN A 374 -0.50 23.39 26.34
CA GLN A 374 -1.37 24.45 26.84
C GLN A 374 -2.85 24.19 26.50
N GLY A 375 -3.12 23.73 25.28
CA GLY A 375 -4.47 23.33 24.87
C GLY A 375 -5.05 22.21 25.73
N ILE A 376 -4.23 21.28 26.21
CA ILE A 376 -4.67 20.18 27.09
C ILE A 376 -5.10 20.71 28.46
N LEU A 377 -4.35 21.67 29.02
CA LEU A 377 -4.69 22.32 30.27
C LEU A 377 -6.01 23.09 30.15
N GLU A 378 -6.16 23.88 29.08
CA GLU A 378 -7.39 24.62 28.80
C GLU A 378 -8.58 23.69 28.61
N PHE A 379 -8.42 22.63 27.81
CA PHE A 379 -9.48 21.66 27.56
C PHE A 379 -9.90 20.95 28.86
N LYS A 380 -8.93 20.58 29.71
CA LYS A 380 -9.22 20.03 31.04
C LYS A 380 -10.05 21.01 31.85
N VAL A 381 -9.69 22.29 31.92
CA VAL A 381 -10.45 23.32 32.65
C VAL A 381 -11.87 23.48 32.08
N ARG A 382 -12.03 23.48 30.75
CA ARG A 382 -13.35 23.59 30.09
C ARG A 382 -14.28 22.43 30.40
N ARG A 383 -13.72 21.23 30.62
CA ARG A 383 -14.47 20.02 30.99
C ARG A 383 -14.84 19.95 32.48
N LYS A 384 -14.54 20.97 33.27
CA LYS A 384 -14.88 21.01 34.69
C LYS A 384 -16.40 20.89 34.88
N VAL A 385 -16.84 19.86 35.59
CA VAL A 385 -18.25 19.61 35.92
C VAL A 385 -18.40 19.30 37.40
N LYS A 386 -19.52 19.73 37.98
CA LYS A 386 -19.83 19.54 39.40
C LYS A 386 -20.96 18.52 39.55
N PHE A 387 -20.69 17.46 40.31
CA PHE A 387 -21.68 16.46 40.70
C PHE A 387 -21.92 16.57 42.20
N ARG A 388 -23.14 16.93 42.61
CA ARG A 388 -23.53 17.15 44.01
C ARG A 388 -22.45 17.94 44.80
N ASN A 389 -21.61 17.24 45.58
CA ASN A 389 -20.61 17.82 46.49
C ASN A 389 -19.15 17.78 45.97
N PHE A 390 -18.88 17.21 44.80
CA PHE A 390 -17.52 17.12 44.26
C PHE A 390 -17.44 17.66 42.83
N THR A 391 -16.22 18.02 42.42
CA THR A 391 -15.92 18.53 41.08
C THR A 391 -15.00 17.54 40.38
N THR A 392 -15.26 17.30 39.11
CA THR A 392 -14.46 16.43 38.24
C THR A 392 -14.27 17.08 36.87
N TYR A 393 -13.57 16.40 35.97
CA TYR A 393 -13.20 16.89 34.63
C TYR A 393 -13.59 15.88 33.54
N THR A 394 -14.69 15.17 33.72
CA THR A 394 -15.18 14.11 32.82
C THR A 394 -15.65 14.66 31.47
N PHE A 395 -15.63 13.81 30.45
CA PHE A 395 -16.14 14.17 29.11
C PHE A 395 -17.67 14.16 28.99
N HIS A 396 -18.38 13.66 30.01
CA HIS A 396 -19.83 13.73 30.17
C HIS A 396 -20.18 14.51 31.44
N ALA A 397 -21.44 14.97 31.54
CA ALA A 397 -21.98 15.71 32.68
C ALA A 397 -23.01 14.91 33.48
N GLY A 398 -22.94 13.58 33.38
CA GLY A 398 -23.86 12.63 34.03
C GLY A 398 -24.18 11.47 33.10
N ARG A 399 -25.08 10.58 33.51
CA ARG A 399 -25.41 9.39 32.72
C ARG A 399 -26.13 9.72 31.40
N ASN A 400 -26.92 10.79 31.41
CA ASN A 400 -27.80 11.19 30.31
C ASN A 400 -27.46 12.59 29.74
N ALA A 401 -26.28 13.13 30.04
CA ALA A 401 -25.90 14.48 29.64
C ALA A 401 -24.47 14.57 29.12
N HIS A 402 -24.29 15.21 27.96
CA HIS A 402 -22.97 15.58 27.46
C HIS A 402 -22.38 16.73 28.29
N ASN A 403 -21.05 16.82 28.35
CA ASN A 403 -20.38 17.98 28.92
C ASN A 403 -20.39 19.14 27.90
N PRO A 404 -21.03 20.29 28.20
CA PRO A 404 -21.11 21.40 27.25
C PRO A 404 -19.74 21.95 26.84
N GLY A 405 -18.77 21.91 27.76
CA GLY A 405 -17.40 22.34 27.49
C GLY A 405 -16.64 21.40 26.55
N VAL A 406 -17.04 20.13 26.45
CA VAL A 406 -16.52 19.22 25.41
C VAL A 406 -17.08 19.57 24.05
N LEU A 407 -18.41 19.72 23.96
CA LEU A 407 -19.07 19.99 22.68
C LEU A 407 -18.57 21.30 22.06
N SER A 408 -18.52 22.38 22.84
CA SER A 408 -18.02 23.67 22.36
C SER A 408 -16.54 23.63 21.98
N TRP A 409 -15.71 22.89 22.72
CA TRP A 409 -14.29 22.72 22.37
C TRP A 409 -14.11 21.99 21.03
N LEU A 410 -14.88 20.93 20.79
CA LEU A 410 -14.84 20.19 19.52
C LEU A 410 -15.38 21.02 18.35
N GLU A 411 -16.39 21.87 18.58
CA GLU A 411 -16.89 22.81 17.59
C GLU A 411 -15.84 23.87 17.23
N GLU A 412 -15.21 24.50 18.22
CA GLU A 412 -14.12 25.46 17.98
C GLU A 412 -12.95 24.84 17.21
N LEU A 413 -12.59 23.60 17.54
CA LEU A 413 -11.56 22.86 16.80
C LEU A 413 -11.98 22.55 15.37
N ALA A 414 -13.27 22.26 15.13
CA ALA A 414 -13.78 21.96 13.79
C ALA A 414 -13.85 23.20 12.90
N GLU A 415 -14.23 24.34 13.48
CA GLU A 415 -14.27 25.63 12.78
C GLU A 415 -12.87 26.14 12.43
N ALA A 416 -11.88 25.89 13.30
CA ALA A 416 -10.49 26.29 13.07
C ALA A 416 -9.69 25.33 12.18
N GLU A 417 -10.25 24.17 11.82
CA GLU A 417 -9.58 23.18 11.00
C GLU A 417 -9.89 23.38 9.52
N ASP A 418 -8.85 23.50 8.71
CA ASP A 418 -8.97 23.65 7.25
C ASP A 418 -8.74 22.33 6.52
N ILE A 419 -8.06 21.36 7.17
CA ILE A 419 -7.66 20.11 6.53
C ILE A 419 -8.79 19.06 6.66
N PRO A 420 -9.21 18.39 5.56
CA PRO A 420 -10.26 17.38 5.58
C PRO A 420 -10.07 16.29 6.63
N SER A 421 -8.85 15.77 6.77
CA SER A 421 -8.50 14.71 7.71
C SER A 421 -8.75 15.12 9.17
N GLY A 422 -8.50 16.38 9.51
CA GLY A 422 -8.80 16.90 10.84
C GLY A 422 -10.30 17.00 11.12
N LYS A 423 -11.08 17.48 10.14
CA LYS A 423 -12.55 17.53 10.25
C LYS A 423 -13.14 16.13 10.45
N ARG A 424 -12.64 15.13 9.72
CA ARG A 424 -13.05 13.72 9.88
C ARG A 424 -12.73 13.17 11.26
N VAL A 425 -11.55 13.48 11.82
CA VAL A 425 -11.22 13.05 13.19
C VAL A 425 -12.16 13.65 14.21
N ILE A 426 -12.48 14.94 14.10
CA ILE A 426 -13.39 15.60 15.04
C ILE A 426 -14.80 15.00 14.93
N GLN A 427 -15.26 14.73 13.70
CA GLN A 427 -16.54 14.08 13.45
C GLN A 427 -16.57 12.65 14.04
N LEU A 428 -15.52 11.87 13.83
CA LEU A 428 -15.33 10.55 14.43
C LEU A 428 -15.36 10.61 15.97
N VAL A 429 -14.72 11.61 16.59
CA VAL A 429 -14.78 11.80 18.04
C VAL A 429 -16.23 12.06 18.49
N LYS A 430 -16.99 12.89 17.78
CA LYS A 430 -18.41 13.13 18.09
C LYS A 430 -19.25 11.86 18.00
N GLU A 431 -18.99 10.99 17.03
CA GLU A 431 -19.66 9.69 16.85
C GLU A 431 -19.28 8.68 17.94
N ILE A 432 -18.03 8.71 18.41
CA ILE A 432 -17.56 7.84 19.50
C ILE A 432 -18.11 8.29 20.85
N LEU A 433 -18.21 9.60 21.09
CA LEU A 433 -18.68 10.19 22.35
C LEU A 433 -20.20 10.33 22.44
N VAL A 434 -20.96 9.50 21.71
CA VAL A 434 -22.42 9.36 21.86
C VAL A 434 -22.77 8.72 23.21
N LEU A 435 -23.78 9.23 23.91
CA LEU A 435 -24.17 8.74 25.24
C LEU A 435 -24.67 7.29 25.20
N ASP A 436 -25.49 6.91 24.21
CA ASP A 436 -25.97 5.53 24.06
C ASP A 436 -24.82 4.59 23.62
N PRO A 437 -24.40 3.62 24.45
CA PRO A 437 -23.29 2.73 24.12
C PRO A 437 -23.56 1.84 22.90
N ASN A 438 -24.83 1.62 22.50
CA ASN A 438 -25.16 0.80 21.33
C ASN A 438 -25.00 1.55 20.01
N GLN A 439 -24.97 2.88 20.04
CA GLN A 439 -24.79 3.72 18.86
C GLN A 439 -23.32 4.04 18.58
N ARG A 440 -22.42 3.77 19.54
CA ARG A 440 -20.98 4.00 19.37
C ARG A 440 -20.41 3.05 18.32
N PRO A 441 -19.54 3.52 17.42
CA PRO A 441 -18.90 2.65 16.43
C PRO A 441 -17.98 1.63 17.11
N LYS A 442 -17.89 0.43 16.51
CA LYS A 442 -16.97 -0.63 16.97
C LYS A 442 -15.53 -0.29 16.59
N ALA A 443 -14.56 -0.86 17.31
CA ALA A 443 -13.13 -0.67 17.03
C ALA A 443 -12.75 -0.91 15.56
N ALA A 444 -13.30 -1.94 14.89
CA ALA A 444 -13.03 -2.20 13.48
C ALA A 444 -13.44 -1.05 12.54
N ALA A 445 -14.61 -0.45 12.77
CA ALA A 445 -15.07 0.70 11.98
C ALA A 445 -14.18 1.93 12.23
N VAL A 446 -13.86 2.21 13.50
CA VAL A 446 -12.97 3.30 13.89
C VAL A 446 -11.58 3.13 13.29
N THR A 447 -11.04 1.91 13.28
CA THR A 447 -9.74 1.60 12.67
C THR A 447 -9.74 1.87 11.17
N GLN A 448 -10.79 1.49 10.43
CA GLN A 448 -10.86 1.79 8.99
C GLN A 448 -10.89 3.29 8.70
N ILE A 449 -11.66 4.06 9.49
CA ILE A 449 -11.73 5.51 9.36
C ILE A 449 -10.36 6.14 9.69
N LEU A 450 -9.73 5.77 10.80
CA LEU A 450 -8.41 6.31 11.18
C LEU A 450 -7.31 5.92 10.19
N LYS A 451 -7.35 4.71 9.61
CA LYS A 451 -6.45 4.31 8.53
C LYS A 451 -6.63 5.21 7.30
N TYR A 452 -7.86 5.43 6.85
CA TYR A 452 -8.14 6.35 5.74
C TYR A 452 -7.65 7.77 6.04
N VAL A 453 -8.02 8.32 7.20
CA VAL A 453 -7.58 9.66 7.66
C VAL A 453 -6.06 9.78 7.68
N SER A 454 -5.34 8.76 8.15
CA SER A 454 -3.87 8.79 8.18
C SER A 454 -3.27 8.84 6.78
N VAL A 455 -3.84 8.09 5.82
CA VAL A 455 -3.39 8.10 4.43
C VAL A 455 -3.73 9.44 3.75
N GLU A 456 -4.92 9.98 4.00
CA GLU A 456 -5.36 11.30 3.50
C GLU A 456 -4.44 12.43 4.02
N ALA A 457 -4.10 12.41 5.32
CA ALA A 457 -3.22 13.41 5.92
C ALA A 457 -1.79 13.35 5.34
N VAL A 458 -1.24 12.13 5.19
CA VAL A 458 0.09 11.94 4.59
C VAL A 458 0.08 12.33 3.11
N PHE A 459 -0.98 11.99 2.37
CA PHE A 459 -1.14 12.39 0.97
C PHE A 459 -1.05 13.91 0.80
N HIS A 460 -1.83 14.68 1.56
CA HIS A 460 -1.82 16.15 1.46
C HIS A 460 -0.49 16.77 1.91
N GLN A 461 0.24 16.14 2.83
CA GLN A 461 1.58 16.59 3.16
C GLN A 461 2.53 16.40 1.97
N LEU A 462 2.60 15.18 1.41
CA LEU A 462 3.48 14.86 0.30
C LEU A 462 3.11 15.64 -0.96
N GLU A 463 1.82 15.87 -1.21
CA GLU A 463 1.34 16.69 -2.31
C GLU A 463 1.89 18.13 -2.25
N ARG A 464 1.96 18.71 -1.04
CA ARG A 464 2.59 20.02 -0.83
C ARG A 464 4.08 19.99 -1.07
N GLU A 465 4.77 18.92 -0.65
CA GLU A 465 6.21 18.76 -0.89
C GLU A 465 6.54 18.62 -2.38
N TYR A 466 5.79 17.80 -3.13
CA TYR A 466 5.88 17.72 -4.59
C TYR A 466 5.66 19.09 -5.25
N ARG A 467 4.60 19.80 -4.84
CA ARG A 467 4.25 21.12 -5.37
C ARG A 467 5.37 22.14 -5.13
N ASP A 468 5.97 22.15 -3.95
CA ASP A 468 7.07 23.04 -3.58
C ASP A 468 8.30 22.80 -4.47
N ILE A 469 8.70 21.54 -4.66
CA ILE A 469 9.82 21.17 -5.54
C ILE A 469 9.54 21.62 -6.98
N PHE A 470 8.33 21.36 -7.49
CA PHE A 470 7.95 21.75 -8.85
C PHE A 470 7.98 23.27 -9.02
N GLN A 471 7.39 24.03 -8.09
CA GLN A 471 7.33 25.49 -8.18
C GLN A 471 8.73 26.14 -8.16
N ARG A 472 9.63 25.62 -7.31
CA ARG A 472 10.99 26.18 -7.16
C ARG A 472 11.92 25.84 -8.31
N HIS A 473 11.90 24.58 -8.78
CA HIS A 473 12.91 24.09 -9.73
C HIS A 473 12.38 23.89 -11.15
N GLN A 474 11.06 23.99 -11.36
CA GLN A 474 10.42 23.70 -12.66
C GLN A 474 10.79 22.29 -13.18
N SER A 475 11.03 21.34 -12.28
CA SER A 475 11.44 19.97 -12.60
C SER A 475 10.30 19.20 -13.24
N LEU A 476 10.50 18.75 -14.47
CA LEU A 476 9.49 18.03 -15.22
C LEU A 476 9.27 16.61 -14.66
N GLU A 477 10.35 15.95 -14.25
CA GLU A 477 10.31 14.65 -13.58
C GLU A 477 9.52 14.74 -12.27
N ALA A 478 9.69 15.81 -11.49
CA ALA A 478 8.90 16.05 -10.28
C ALA A 478 7.41 16.19 -10.61
N GLN A 479 7.06 16.86 -11.71
CA GLN A 479 5.68 17.01 -12.14
C GLN A 479 5.05 15.67 -12.54
N ILE A 480 5.76 14.82 -13.28
CA ILE A 480 5.28 13.50 -13.70
C ILE A 480 5.01 12.61 -12.47
N GLU A 481 5.94 12.57 -11.53
CA GLU A 481 5.79 11.77 -10.31
C GLU A 481 4.70 12.33 -9.40
N TRP A 482 4.55 13.66 -9.33
CA TRP A 482 3.45 14.31 -8.63
C TRP A 482 2.09 13.95 -9.23
N GLU A 483 1.93 14.01 -10.56
CA GLU A 483 0.68 13.61 -11.23
C GLU A 483 0.36 12.13 -11.00
N THR A 484 1.38 11.28 -11.04
CA THR A 484 1.24 9.84 -10.74
C THR A 484 0.74 9.63 -9.30
N PHE A 485 1.35 10.31 -8.33
CA PHE A 485 0.95 10.26 -6.93
C PHE A 485 -0.49 10.76 -6.73
N LYS A 486 -0.88 11.87 -7.37
CA LYS A 486 -2.27 12.37 -7.35
C LYS A 486 -3.27 11.39 -7.92
N CYS A 487 -2.91 10.65 -8.97
CA CYS A 487 -3.78 9.61 -9.53
C CYS A 487 -4.00 8.45 -8.55
N TRP A 488 -3.01 8.13 -7.72
CA TRP A 488 -3.15 7.19 -6.61
C TRP A 488 -3.98 7.75 -5.44
N GLY A 489 -3.88 9.04 -5.11
CA GLY A 489 -4.78 9.66 -4.12
C GLY A 489 -6.23 9.69 -4.59
N TRP A 490 -6.45 10.12 -5.84
CA TRP A 490 -7.74 10.03 -6.52
C TRP A 490 -8.24 8.58 -6.50
N ALA A 491 -7.36 7.61 -6.80
CA ALA A 491 -7.42 6.19 -6.38
C ALA A 491 -8.40 5.80 -5.27
N LEU A 492 -8.24 6.52 -4.18
CA LEU A 492 -8.78 6.23 -2.87
C LEU A 492 -9.95 7.15 -2.51
N GLY A 493 -10.34 8.08 -3.39
CA GLY A 493 -11.32 9.11 -3.08
C GLY A 493 -10.76 10.29 -2.30
N ILE A 494 -9.43 10.43 -2.22
CA ILE A 494 -8.79 11.54 -1.54
C ILE A 494 -8.85 12.78 -2.46
N PRO A 495 -9.47 13.88 -2.04
CA PRO A 495 -9.53 15.11 -2.84
C PRO A 495 -8.13 15.73 -2.96
N SER A 496 -7.82 16.34 -4.11
CA SER A 496 -6.63 17.19 -4.30
C SER A 496 -7.06 18.66 -4.35
N ASP A 497 -6.23 19.57 -3.84
CA ASP A 497 -6.56 21.00 -3.71
C ASP A 497 -6.98 21.69 -5.02
N ASN A 498 -6.61 21.14 -6.18
CA ASN A 498 -6.79 21.77 -7.49
C ASN A 498 -7.81 21.06 -8.40
N ASP A 499 -8.56 20.07 -7.91
CA ASP A 499 -9.42 19.22 -8.74
C ASP A 499 -10.83 19.80 -9.01
N GLY A 500 -10.95 21.14 -9.10
CA GLY A 500 -12.20 21.90 -9.20
C GLY A 500 -13.09 21.63 -10.44
N ASN A 501 -12.76 20.64 -11.27
CA ASN A 501 -13.57 20.20 -12.42
C ASN A 501 -13.35 18.71 -12.77
N SER A 502 -12.78 17.90 -11.86
CA SER A 502 -12.59 16.48 -12.10
C SER A 502 -13.90 15.70 -11.92
N PRO A 503 -14.16 14.67 -12.76
CA PRO A 503 -15.35 13.83 -12.59
C PRO A 503 -15.41 13.27 -11.17
N SER A 504 -16.61 13.29 -10.60
CA SER A 504 -16.91 12.76 -9.28
C SER A 504 -16.45 11.30 -9.18
N ARG A 505 -15.44 11.06 -8.33
CA ARG A 505 -15.09 9.72 -7.89
C ARG A 505 -15.94 9.36 -6.65
N PRO A 506 -16.07 8.07 -6.26
CA PRO A 506 -17.07 7.64 -5.28
C PRO A 506 -16.77 8.26 -3.92
N GLU A 507 -17.83 8.45 -3.14
CA GLU A 507 -17.81 8.74 -1.70
C GLU A 507 -17.10 7.58 -0.95
N ALA A 508 -15.78 7.49 -1.08
CA ALA A 508 -14.98 6.53 -0.36
C ALA A 508 -14.53 7.18 0.95
N GLU A 509 -15.17 6.77 2.04
CA GLU A 509 -14.80 7.19 3.41
C GLU A 509 -13.91 6.16 4.12
N ALA A 510 -13.46 5.14 3.38
CA ALA A 510 -12.62 4.05 3.89
C ALA A 510 -11.66 3.54 2.81
N LEU A 511 -10.52 3.00 3.25
CA LEU A 511 -9.58 2.32 2.36
C LEU A 511 -10.18 1.00 1.84
N PRO A 512 -9.77 0.53 0.65
CA PRO A 512 -10.19 -0.77 0.14
C PRO A 512 -9.82 -1.91 1.10
N ALA A 513 -10.75 -2.82 1.38
CA ALA A 513 -10.61 -3.84 2.44
C ALA A 513 -9.39 -4.78 2.32
N HIS A 514 -8.84 -4.95 1.12
CA HIS A 514 -7.68 -5.81 0.84
C HIS A 514 -6.38 -5.04 0.57
N MET A 515 -6.40 -3.72 0.76
CA MET A 515 -5.18 -2.91 0.65
C MET A 515 -4.28 -3.15 1.87
N ASP A 516 -3.00 -3.44 1.64
CA ASP A 516 -2.02 -3.55 2.71
C ASP A 516 -1.70 -2.16 3.29
N TYR A 517 -2.26 -1.87 4.45
CA TYR A 517 -2.09 -0.58 5.12
C TYR A 517 -0.64 -0.34 5.56
N GLU A 518 0.03 -1.35 6.13
CA GLU A 518 1.38 -1.16 6.66
C GLU A 518 2.39 -0.96 5.52
N GLU A 519 2.23 -1.71 4.43
CA GLU A 519 3.07 -1.49 3.24
C GLU A 519 2.78 -0.14 2.59
N THR A 520 1.52 0.31 2.58
CA THR A 520 1.15 1.66 2.10
C THR A 520 1.85 2.75 2.91
N VAL A 521 1.78 2.70 4.25
CA VAL A 521 2.42 3.70 5.13
C VAL A 521 3.93 3.70 4.96
N LYS A 522 4.56 2.51 4.81
CA LYS A 522 6.01 2.42 4.54
C LYS A 522 6.38 3.07 3.21
N LEU A 523 5.65 2.80 2.13
CA LEU A 523 5.91 3.41 0.82
C LEU A 523 5.75 4.93 0.86
N LEU A 524 4.75 5.44 1.59
CA LEU A 524 4.57 6.88 1.78
C LEU A 524 5.75 7.51 2.54
N ALA A 525 6.28 6.84 3.57
CA ALA A 525 7.47 7.30 4.28
C ALA A 525 8.70 7.31 3.36
N ARG A 526 8.88 6.28 2.52
CA ARG A 526 9.96 6.24 1.51
C ARG A 526 9.84 7.33 0.47
N ILE A 527 8.61 7.68 0.05
CA ILE A 527 8.36 8.84 -0.83
C ILE A 527 8.75 10.14 -0.14
N GLN A 528 8.41 10.30 1.15
CA GLN A 528 8.82 11.47 1.92
C GLN A 528 10.35 11.62 1.97
N GLU A 529 11.07 10.53 2.28
CA GLU A 529 12.53 10.50 2.29
C GLU A 529 13.12 10.83 0.91
N GLY A 530 12.56 10.25 -0.16
CA GLY A 530 12.96 10.51 -1.53
C GLY A 530 12.74 11.98 -1.96
N LEU A 531 11.64 12.60 -1.55
CA LEU A 531 11.36 14.02 -1.82
C LEU A 531 12.32 14.94 -1.07
N GLN A 532 12.63 14.62 0.18
CA GLN A 532 13.61 15.38 0.97
C GLN A 532 15.02 15.28 0.36
N ALA A 533 15.42 14.08 -0.07
CA ALA A 533 16.68 13.87 -0.76
C ALA A 533 16.74 14.63 -2.10
N ALA A 534 15.68 14.56 -2.91
CA ALA A 534 15.58 15.28 -4.18
C ALA A 534 15.66 16.80 -3.97
N ARG A 535 14.95 17.34 -2.97
CA ARG A 535 15.00 18.77 -2.64
C ARG A 535 16.41 19.20 -2.23
N PHE A 536 17.06 18.46 -1.33
CA PHE A 536 18.42 18.77 -0.88
C PHE A 536 19.43 18.79 -2.04
N GLN A 537 19.30 17.84 -2.97
CA GLN A 537 20.17 17.78 -4.15
C GLN A 537 19.91 18.91 -5.14
N LEU A 538 18.64 19.28 -5.38
CA LEU A 538 18.27 20.38 -6.28
C LEU A 538 18.69 21.76 -5.75
N ASP A 539 18.70 21.93 -4.43
CA ASP A 539 19.23 23.13 -3.76
C ASP A 539 20.78 23.16 -3.75
N GLY A 540 21.44 22.02 -3.96
CA GLY A 540 22.89 21.87 -4.04
C GLY A 540 23.45 22.08 -5.45
N SER A 541 24.63 22.69 -5.57
CA SER A 541 25.26 23.05 -6.86
C SER A 541 25.86 21.87 -7.65
N GLY A 542 25.27 20.67 -7.60
CA GLY A 542 25.85 19.46 -8.17
C GLY A 542 24.81 18.44 -8.61
N THR A 543 24.40 18.49 -9.87
CA THR A 543 23.65 17.45 -10.56
C THR A 543 24.57 16.30 -10.94
N GLN A 544 24.24 15.08 -10.51
CA GLN A 544 24.44 13.82 -11.27
C GLN A 544 23.90 12.63 -10.48
N PHE A 545 22.68 12.19 -10.81
CA PHE A 545 22.04 10.85 -10.72
C PHE A 545 20.56 11.09 -11.08
N PRO A 546 19.76 10.09 -11.47
CA PRO A 546 18.37 10.32 -11.83
C PRO A 546 17.56 10.58 -10.55
N LEU A 547 17.41 11.86 -10.20
CA LEU A 547 16.84 12.40 -8.96
C LEU A 547 15.48 11.80 -8.55
N PHE A 548 14.70 11.28 -9.50
CA PHE A 548 13.33 10.84 -9.30
C PHE A 548 13.09 9.36 -9.60
N ASP A 549 14.14 8.58 -9.93
CA ASP A 549 13.96 7.17 -10.29
C ASP A 549 13.47 6.33 -9.10
N GLU A 550 13.94 6.59 -7.88
CA GLU A 550 13.45 5.90 -6.69
C GLU A 550 11.99 6.26 -6.38
N LEU A 551 11.64 7.56 -6.45
CA LEU A 551 10.28 8.04 -6.27
C LEU A 551 9.31 7.39 -7.26
N ARG A 552 9.76 7.20 -8.50
CA ARG A 552 9.00 6.49 -9.53
C ARG A 552 8.72 5.04 -9.18
N VAL A 553 9.70 4.32 -8.66
CA VAL A 553 9.49 2.94 -8.18
C VAL A 553 8.46 2.93 -7.06
N PHE A 554 8.57 3.83 -6.09
CA PHE A 554 7.64 3.87 -4.96
C PHE A 554 6.21 4.23 -5.37
N ASN A 555 6.05 5.18 -6.30
CA ASN A 555 4.74 5.53 -6.87
C ASN A 555 4.12 4.34 -7.64
N GLN A 556 4.92 3.58 -8.40
CA GLN A 556 4.46 2.37 -9.08
C GLN A 556 4.02 1.29 -8.07
N ASP A 557 4.81 1.08 -7.02
CA ASP A 557 4.49 0.14 -5.95
C ASP A 557 3.18 0.53 -5.24
N LEU A 558 2.96 1.83 -4.94
CA LEU A 558 1.69 2.31 -4.38
C LEU A 558 0.49 2.01 -5.28
N ILE A 559 0.61 2.23 -6.59
CA ILE A 559 -0.44 1.89 -7.55
C ILE A 559 -0.67 0.38 -7.59
N SER A 560 0.38 -0.43 -7.44
CA SER A 560 0.28 -1.90 -7.46
C SER A 560 -0.54 -2.45 -6.29
N LEU A 561 -0.50 -1.78 -5.13
CA LEU A 561 -1.29 -2.12 -3.93
C LEU A 561 -2.80 -1.87 -4.09
N LEU A 562 -3.22 -1.11 -5.11
CA LEU A 562 -4.64 -0.89 -5.39
C LEU A 562 -5.30 -2.18 -5.92
N PRO A 563 -6.55 -2.48 -5.53
CA PRO A 563 -7.33 -3.56 -6.15
C PRO A 563 -7.45 -3.40 -7.67
N ALA A 564 -7.49 -4.50 -8.43
CA ALA A 564 -7.39 -4.46 -9.89
C ALA A 564 -8.32 -3.45 -10.59
N PRO A 565 -9.63 -3.35 -10.27
CA PRO A 565 -10.51 -2.37 -10.91
C PRO A 565 -10.12 -0.92 -10.61
N ILE A 566 -9.69 -0.65 -9.37
CA ILE A 566 -9.28 0.66 -8.88
C ILE A 566 -7.93 1.06 -9.50
N ARG A 567 -7.01 0.09 -9.61
CA ARG A 567 -5.69 0.23 -10.22
C ARG A 567 -5.77 0.57 -11.70
N THR A 568 -6.64 -0.11 -12.46
CA THR A 568 -6.86 0.19 -13.88
C THR A 568 -7.33 1.63 -14.06
N ALA A 569 -8.35 2.06 -13.30
CA ALA A 569 -8.82 3.44 -13.35
C ALA A 569 -7.73 4.46 -12.97
N ALA A 570 -6.91 4.16 -11.96
CA ALA A 570 -5.78 5.00 -11.57
C ALA A 570 -4.77 5.17 -12.72
N ASN A 571 -4.41 4.06 -13.39
CA ASN A 571 -3.50 4.06 -14.52
C ASN A 571 -4.04 4.87 -15.71
N THR A 572 -5.31 4.70 -16.06
CA THR A 572 -5.91 5.49 -17.15
C THR A 572 -6.02 6.96 -16.79
N ARG A 573 -6.33 7.31 -15.54
CA ARG A 573 -6.28 8.71 -15.11
C ARG A 573 -4.87 9.28 -15.23
N ARG A 574 -3.84 8.51 -14.87
CA ARG A 574 -2.44 8.92 -15.02
C ARG A 574 -2.07 9.16 -16.48
N ASP A 575 -2.44 8.22 -17.36
CA ASP A 575 -2.24 8.38 -18.80
C ASP A 575 -2.89 9.68 -19.30
N LEU A 576 -4.14 9.93 -18.90
CA LEU A 576 -4.88 11.14 -19.26
C LEU A 576 -4.29 12.41 -18.65
N ALA A 577 -3.77 12.36 -17.43
CA ALA A 577 -3.14 13.51 -16.78
C ALA A 577 -1.88 13.95 -17.53
N ILE A 578 -1.10 12.97 -18.02
CA ILE A 578 0.09 13.21 -18.84
C ILE A 578 -0.30 13.76 -20.23
N THR A 579 -1.37 13.23 -20.84
CA THR A 579 -1.81 13.68 -22.17
C THR A 579 -2.75 14.89 -22.16
N LYS A 580 -3.10 15.43 -20.98
CA LYS A 580 -3.99 16.61 -20.86
C LYS A 580 -3.29 17.93 -21.21
N THR A 581 -1.97 17.98 -21.12
CA THR A 581 -1.20 19.19 -21.40
C THR A 581 -1.03 19.43 -22.90
N ASP A 582 -1.24 20.66 -23.34
CA ASP A 582 -0.89 21.10 -24.70
C ASP A 582 0.49 21.79 -24.76
N ASN A 583 1.27 21.74 -23.66
CA ASN A 583 2.60 22.34 -23.62
C ASN A 583 3.62 21.45 -24.34
N LEU A 584 3.97 21.82 -25.57
CA LEU A 584 4.91 21.08 -26.43
C LEU A 584 6.30 20.84 -25.80
N ARG A 585 6.84 21.81 -25.04
CA ARG A 585 8.14 21.68 -24.37
C ARG A 585 8.10 20.61 -23.27
N LEU A 586 6.98 20.56 -22.56
CA LEU A 586 6.75 19.60 -21.49
C LEU A 586 6.61 18.18 -22.05
N LEU A 587 5.88 18.02 -23.16
CA LEU A 587 5.76 16.73 -23.85
C LEU A 587 7.10 16.26 -24.45
N GLU A 588 7.92 17.18 -24.97
CA GLU A 588 9.26 16.89 -25.47
C GLU A 588 10.23 16.47 -24.35
N GLY A 589 10.21 17.16 -23.21
CA GLY A 589 10.97 16.75 -22.03
C GLY A 589 10.52 15.38 -21.51
N MET A 590 9.21 15.10 -21.50
CA MET A 590 8.68 13.79 -21.12
C MET A 590 9.18 12.69 -22.06
N GLN A 591 9.20 12.94 -23.36
CA GLN A 591 9.74 11.99 -24.34
C GLN A 591 11.18 11.63 -24.02
N ILE A 592 12.04 12.62 -23.78
CA ILE A 592 13.48 12.41 -23.52
C ILE A 592 13.70 11.69 -22.18
N SER A 593 13.06 12.16 -21.11
CA SER A 593 13.26 11.61 -19.76
C SER A 593 12.61 10.23 -19.58
N LEU A 594 11.52 9.92 -20.29
CA LEU A 594 10.79 8.65 -20.15
C LEU A 594 11.26 7.56 -21.14
N ALA A 595 11.92 7.91 -22.25
CA ALA A 595 12.37 6.95 -23.26
C ALA A 595 13.35 5.90 -22.72
N ASN A 596 14.13 6.24 -21.70
CA ASN A 596 15.15 5.37 -21.11
C ASN A 596 14.62 4.45 -19.99
N SER A 597 13.35 4.61 -19.58
CA SER A 597 12.74 3.79 -18.54
C SER A 597 11.79 2.75 -19.14
N PRO A 598 12.10 1.43 -19.06
CA PRO A 598 11.25 0.38 -19.62
C PRO A 598 9.81 0.39 -19.10
N SER A 599 9.60 0.74 -17.83
CA SER A 599 8.28 0.78 -17.19
C SER A 599 7.44 1.99 -17.62
N LEU A 600 8.08 3.04 -18.13
CA LEU A 600 7.42 4.27 -18.61
C LEU A 600 7.54 4.49 -20.11
N LYS A 601 8.15 3.55 -20.86
CA LYS A 601 8.24 3.59 -22.32
C LYS A 601 6.89 3.89 -22.96
N ARG A 602 5.81 3.28 -22.43
CA ARG A 602 4.42 3.53 -22.87
C ARG A 602 3.98 4.99 -22.65
N LEU A 603 4.28 5.59 -21.51
CA LEU A 603 3.93 6.99 -21.22
C LEU A 603 4.72 7.96 -22.10
N GLY A 604 6.02 7.69 -22.32
CA GLY A 604 6.83 8.45 -23.27
C GLY A 604 6.27 8.38 -24.70
N MET A 605 5.80 7.21 -25.13
CA MET A 605 5.11 7.07 -26.42
C MET A 605 3.80 7.86 -26.48
N LEU A 606 2.97 7.81 -25.42
CA LEU A 606 1.72 8.59 -25.37
C LEU A 606 1.98 10.10 -25.39
N ALA A 607 3.01 10.58 -24.67
CA ALA A 607 3.43 11.99 -24.72
C ALA A 607 3.92 12.38 -26.12
N THR A 608 4.67 11.49 -26.79
CA THR A 608 5.10 11.70 -28.18
C THR A 608 3.90 11.80 -29.11
N ILE A 609 2.95 10.87 -29.00
CA ILE A 609 1.72 10.86 -29.80
C ILE A 609 0.89 12.13 -29.56
N LYS A 610 0.71 12.55 -28.30
CA LYS A 610 0.00 13.79 -27.96
C LYS A 610 0.73 15.03 -28.47
N ARG A 611 2.06 15.07 -28.41
CA ARG A 611 2.86 16.16 -29.00
C ARG A 611 2.61 16.27 -30.50
N MET A 612 2.65 15.13 -31.19
CA MET A 612 2.40 15.09 -32.63
C MET A 612 0.94 15.43 -32.99
N SER A 613 -0.03 15.07 -32.14
CA SER A 613 -1.43 15.47 -32.37
C SER A 613 -1.59 16.99 -32.30
N ILE A 614 -0.98 17.66 -31.32
CA ILE A 614 -1.00 19.13 -31.19
C ILE A 614 -0.29 19.79 -32.39
N LEU A 615 0.88 19.29 -32.77
CA LEU A 615 1.62 19.83 -33.92
C LEU A 615 0.84 19.68 -35.24
N ALA A 616 -0.01 18.65 -35.36
CA ALA A 616 -0.90 18.48 -36.50
C ALA A 616 -2.07 19.50 -36.51
N GLU A 617 -2.36 20.15 -35.38
CA GLU A 617 -3.44 21.12 -35.20
C GLU A 617 -2.98 22.57 -35.47
N GLU A 618 -1.74 22.94 -35.10
CA GLU A 618 -1.25 24.32 -35.22
C GLU A 618 -1.01 24.77 -36.67
N ARG A 619 -1.68 25.86 -37.09
CA ARG A 619 -1.50 26.49 -38.42
C ARG A 619 -0.13 27.19 -38.50
N GLY A 620 0.72 26.78 -39.43
CA GLY A 620 1.92 27.52 -39.82
C GLY A 620 3.23 27.05 -39.19
N HIS A 621 3.26 25.89 -38.54
CA HIS A 621 4.52 25.27 -38.13
C HIS A 621 5.29 24.75 -39.36
N GLU A 622 6.61 25.02 -39.44
CA GLU A 622 7.52 24.32 -40.37
C GLU A 622 7.55 22.83 -40.00
N VAL A 623 6.62 22.04 -40.56
CA VAL A 623 6.67 20.59 -40.44
C VAL A 623 7.81 20.10 -41.30
N ASP A 624 8.72 19.33 -40.69
CA ASP A 624 9.76 18.64 -41.44
C ASP A 624 9.07 17.68 -42.43
N LEU A 625 9.11 18.02 -43.72
CA LEU A 625 8.55 17.21 -44.80
C LEU A 625 9.34 15.89 -45.01
N GLY A 626 10.17 15.49 -44.05
CA GLY A 626 11.09 14.36 -44.10
C GLY A 626 10.46 12.98 -44.34
N LEU A 627 9.13 12.85 -44.20
CA LEU A 627 8.37 11.64 -44.56
C LEU A 627 7.74 11.70 -45.97
N TYR A 628 8.05 12.70 -46.78
CA TYR A 628 7.67 12.71 -48.18
C TYR A 628 8.42 11.62 -48.95
N LEU A 629 7.66 10.72 -49.57
CA LEU A 629 8.22 9.63 -50.35
C LEU A 629 8.58 10.11 -51.75
N GLY A 630 9.84 10.52 -51.95
CA GLY A 630 10.35 10.96 -53.25
C GLY A 630 10.48 9.86 -54.31
N GLY A 631 10.04 8.63 -54.03
CA GLY A 631 10.07 7.46 -54.92
C GLY A 631 8.74 7.23 -55.67
N ALA A 632 8.57 6.05 -56.28
CA ALA A 632 7.34 5.68 -57.00
C ALA A 632 6.46 4.73 -56.17
N VAL A 633 5.15 4.98 -56.17
CA VAL A 633 4.14 4.10 -55.56
C VAL A 633 3.31 3.47 -56.69
N HIS A 634 3.47 2.17 -56.91
CA HIS A 634 2.79 1.43 -57.96
C HIS A 634 1.62 0.62 -57.40
N PHE A 635 0.42 0.81 -57.93
CA PHE A 635 -0.75 0.01 -57.55
C PHE A 635 -0.56 -1.48 -57.92
N GLN A 636 -0.93 -2.39 -57.02
CA GLN A 636 -0.96 -3.83 -57.29
C GLN A 636 -2.39 -4.39 -57.29
N GLU A 637 -3.10 -4.24 -56.18
CA GLU A 637 -4.40 -4.86 -55.95
C GLU A 637 -5.26 -3.98 -55.04
N GLY A 638 -6.58 -3.98 -55.25
CA GLY A 638 -7.53 -3.28 -54.38
C GLY A 638 -7.94 -4.13 -53.18
N LEU A 639 -8.11 -3.50 -52.02
CA LEU A 639 -8.55 -4.14 -50.79
C LEU A 639 -9.66 -3.31 -50.13
N GLY A 640 -10.89 -3.44 -50.64
CA GLY A 640 -12.00 -2.56 -50.26
C GLY A 640 -11.74 -1.12 -50.72
N ASP A 641 -11.86 -0.16 -49.80
CA ASP A 641 -11.50 1.25 -50.03
C ASP A 641 -9.98 1.52 -49.99
N HIS A 642 -9.17 0.49 -49.75
CA HIS A 642 -7.71 0.57 -49.60
C HIS A 642 -6.98 -0.06 -50.78
N ALA A 643 -5.65 0.13 -50.86
CA ALA A 643 -4.83 -0.46 -51.91
C ALA A 643 -3.59 -1.17 -51.36
N ILE A 644 -3.25 -2.31 -51.97
CA ILE A 644 -1.91 -2.90 -51.87
C ILE A 644 -1.07 -2.26 -52.99
N VAL A 645 0.06 -1.69 -52.60
CA VAL A 645 0.97 -0.98 -53.51
C VAL A 645 2.38 -1.53 -53.39
N ARG A 646 3.21 -1.27 -54.39
CA ARG A 646 4.67 -1.44 -54.30
C ARG A 646 5.32 -0.08 -54.21
N PHE A 647 6.03 0.14 -53.11
CA PHE A 647 6.85 1.33 -52.95
C PHE A 647 8.29 1.05 -53.41
N GLN A 648 8.78 1.87 -54.33
CA GLN A 648 10.15 1.86 -54.81
C GLN A 648 10.84 3.17 -54.42
N PRO A 649 11.88 3.14 -53.56
CA PRO A 649 12.64 4.32 -53.20
C PRO A 649 13.34 4.97 -54.41
N SER A 650 13.51 6.28 -54.37
CA SER A 650 14.24 7.00 -55.41
C SER A 650 15.72 6.61 -55.43
N GLY A 651 16.20 6.15 -56.60
CA GLY A 651 17.60 5.79 -56.81
C GLY A 651 17.97 4.31 -56.57
N GLU A 652 17.02 3.45 -56.21
CA GLU A 652 17.25 1.99 -56.06
C GLU A 652 16.71 1.20 -57.26
N GLU A 653 17.57 0.38 -57.88
CA GLU A 653 17.18 -0.62 -58.89
C GLU A 653 16.64 -1.89 -58.19
N GLY A 654 15.34 -2.13 -58.26
CA GLY A 654 14.69 -3.30 -57.67
C GLY A 654 13.18 -3.30 -57.88
N SER A 655 12.52 -4.41 -57.52
CA SER A 655 11.08 -4.58 -57.77
C SER A 655 10.16 -3.78 -56.82
N GLY A 656 10.73 -3.02 -55.86
CA GLY A 656 9.98 -2.33 -54.79
C GLY A 656 9.42 -3.29 -53.74
N ARG A 657 9.11 -2.78 -52.54
CA ARG A 657 8.53 -3.57 -51.44
C ARG A 657 7.01 -3.45 -51.39
N PRO A 658 6.27 -4.52 -51.02
CA PRO A 658 4.82 -4.45 -50.86
C PRO A 658 4.47 -3.61 -49.62
N CYS A 659 3.52 -2.70 -49.78
CA CYS A 659 3.01 -1.79 -48.75
C CYS A 659 1.48 -1.73 -48.83
N PHE A 660 0.88 -1.22 -47.77
CA PHE A 660 -0.53 -0.83 -47.74
C PHE A 660 -0.63 0.68 -47.98
N ALA A 661 -1.62 1.14 -48.76
CA ALA A 661 -1.83 2.55 -49.02
C ALA A 661 -3.29 2.98 -48.83
N GLU A 662 -3.46 4.11 -48.18
CA GLU A 662 -4.74 4.80 -48.01
C GLU A 662 -4.73 6.11 -48.78
N TRP A 663 -5.73 6.31 -49.64
CA TRP A 663 -5.81 7.48 -50.51
C TRP A 663 -6.73 8.55 -49.90
N ILE A 664 -6.18 9.74 -49.73
CA ILE A 664 -6.85 10.96 -49.30
C ILE A 664 -7.08 11.82 -50.54
N LYS A 665 -8.34 11.99 -50.94
CA LYS A 665 -8.70 12.81 -52.11
C LYS A 665 -8.94 14.26 -51.69
N TYR A 666 -8.66 15.19 -52.59
CA TYR A 666 -9.02 16.59 -52.46
C TYR A 666 -9.69 17.11 -53.73
N ALA A 667 -10.43 18.21 -53.62
CA ALA A 667 -11.21 18.72 -54.75
C ALA A 667 -10.34 19.58 -55.69
N GLU A 668 -10.72 19.62 -56.98
CA GLU A 668 -10.00 20.36 -58.05
C GLU A 668 -9.78 21.85 -57.73
N HIS A 669 -10.67 22.50 -56.97
CA HIS A 669 -10.57 23.93 -56.64
C HIS A 669 -9.54 24.27 -55.55
N TRP A 670 -8.74 23.30 -55.09
CA TRP A 670 -7.74 23.48 -54.02
C TRP A 670 -6.32 23.76 -54.55
N GLU A 671 -6.18 24.24 -55.79
CA GLU A 671 -4.89 24.70 -56.35
C GLU A 671 -4.50 26.07 -55.76
N GLY A 672 -3.33 26.16 -55.11
CA GLY A 672 -2.81 27.39 -54.47
C GLY A 672 -2.37 27.21 -53.00
N ASP A 673 -2.38 28.27 -52.19
CA ASP A 673 -1.93 28.28 -50.77
C ASP A 673 -2.61 27.22 -49.88
N VAL A 674 -3.85 26.83 -50.21
CA VAL A 674 -4.62 25.83 -49.44
C VAL A 674 -4.10 24.39 -49.66
N SER A 675 -3.32 24.16 -50.72
CA SER A 675 -2.62 22.88 -50.93
C SER A 675 -1.48 22.66 -49.94
N GLN A 676 -0.79 23.72 -49.50
CA GLN A 676 0.26 23.61 -48.47
C GLN A 676 -0.32 23.20 -47.12
N GLU A 677 -1.48 23.73 -46.74
CA GLU A 677 -2.18 23.34 -45.51
C GLU A 677 -2.54 21.85 -45.50
N MET A 678 -2.93 21.30 -46.65
CA MET A 678 -3.22 19.87 -46.78
C MET A 678 -1.96 19.00 -46.74
N ILE A 679 -0.85 19.46 -47.33
CA ILE A 679 0.44 18.78 -47.25
C ILE A 679 0.93 18.71 -45.80
N VAL A 680 0.91 19.83 -45.08
CA VAL A 680 1.29 19.92 -43.66
C VAL A 680 0.48 18.92 -42.82
N ARG A 681 -0.83 18.82 -43.06
CA ARG A 681 -1.70 17.86 -42.37
C ARG A 681 -1.37 16.42 -42.68
N VAL A 682 -1.19 16.07 -43.96
CA VAL A 682 -0.85 14.70 -44.37
C VAL A 682 0.52 14.30 -43.82
N ALA A 683 1.49 15.22 -43.82
CA ALA A 683 2.80 15.02 -43.22
C ALA A 683 2.71 14.75 -41.72
N ALA A 684 1.94 15.54 -40.97
CA ALA A 684 1.76 15.36 -39.53
C ALA A 684 1.08 14.02 -39.18
N VAL A 685 0.05 13.60 -39.94
CA VAL A 685 -0.58 12.28 -39.79
C VAL A 685 0.41 11.15 -40.10
N ALA A 686 1.22 11.30 -41.15
CA ALA A 686 2.23 10.32 -41.53
C ALA A 686 3.32 10.18 -40.44
N GLU A 687 3.72 11.28 -39.81
CA GLU A 687 4.69 11.29 -38.72
C GLU A 687 4.15 10.61 -37.46
N LEU A 688 2.93 10.95 -37.06
CA LEU A 688 2.25 10.31 -35.93
C LEU A 688 2.15 8.79 -36.12
N LEU A 689 1.69 8.36 -37.30
CA LEU A 689 1.54 6.93 -37.61
C LEU A 689 2.87 6.26 -37.92
N GLY A 690 3.95 7.01 -38.14
CA GLY A 690 5.29 6.53 -38.49
C GLY A 690 6.20 6.17 -37.33
N LEU A 691 5.79 6.50 -36.09
CA LEU A 691 6.50 6.13 -34.87
C LEU A 691 6.84 4.63 -34.86
N ARG A 692 8.13 4.31 -34.64
CA ARG A 692 8.63 2.93 -34.63
C ARG A 692 8.09 2.13 -33.46
N ASP A 693 8.08 2.75 -32.29
CA ASP A 693 7.56 2.18 -31.05
C ASP A 693 6.22 2.84 -30.74
N LYS A 694 5.16 2.04 -30.58
CA LYS A 694 3.82 2.49 -30.19
C LYS A 694 3.33 1.68 -28.98
N PRO A 695 2.43 2.23 -28.14
CA PRO A 695 1.82 1.47 -27.07
C PRO A 695 1.15 0.21 -27.63
N GLU A 696 1.19 -0.91 -26.91
CA GLU A 696 0.63 -2.19 -27.39
C GLU A 696 -0.86 -2.08 -27.76
N GLY A 697 -1.60 -1.22 -27.07
CA GLY A 697 -2.99 -0.92 -27.38
C GLY A 697 -3.18 -0.05 -28.64
N PHE A 698 -2.17 0.71 -29.07
CA PHE A 698 -2.21 1.61 -30.22
C PHE A 698 -1.92 0.83 -31.51
N ARG A 699 -2.87 -0.01 -31.91
CA ARG A 699 -2.72 -1.04 -32.95
C ARG A 699 -2.83 -0.48 -34.36
N THR A 700 -1.85 0.31 -34.79
CA THR A 700 -1.77 0.84 -36.17
C THR A 700 -0.57 0.33 -36.92
N LEU A 701 -0.70 0.23 -38.24
CA LEU A 701 0.44 0.01 -39.12
C LEU A 701 1.43 1.18 -39.02
N ARG A 702 2.72 0.88 -39.24
CA ARG A 702 3.76 1.91 -39.30
C ARG A 702 3.65 2.63 -40.63
N CYS A 703 3.32 3.92 -40.60
CA CYS A 703 3.41 4.77 -41.78
C CYS A 703 4.88 4.98 -42.13
N ILE A 704 5.25 4.68 -43.37
CA ILE A 704 6.62 4.91 -43.87
C ILE A 704 6.76 6.28 -44.50
N GLY A 705 5.63 6.93 -44.80
CA GLY A 705 5.57 8.26 -45.35
C GLY A 705 4.32 8.49 -46.19
N TYR A 706 4.28 9.63 -46.87
CA TYR A 706 3.19 9.99 -47.76
C TYR A 706 3.69 10.28 -49.18
N TYR A 707 2.84 10.02 -50.16
CA TYR A 707 3.11 10.21 -51.58
C TYR A 707 2.03 11.11 -52.18
N HIS A 708 2.41 12.06 -53.04
CA HIS A 708 1.47 12.98 -53.68
C HIS A 708 1.28 12.64 -55.16
N GLU A 709 0.07 12.23 -55.54
CA GLU A 709 -0.30 12.01 -56.93
C GLU A 709 -1.16 13.20 -57.42
N ALA A 710 -0.49 14.29 -57.79
CA ALA A 710 -1.13 15.54 -58.20
C ALA A 710 -2.16 15.34 -59.32
N SER A 711 -1.87 14.45 -60.29
CA SER A 711 -2.76 14.14 -61.42
C SER A 711 -4.09 13.49 -61.03
N ARG A 712 -4.22 12.97 -59.81
CA ARG A 712 -5.46 12.37 -59.29
C ARG A 712 -6.09 13.16 -58.16
N HIS A 713 -5.55 14.35 -57.87
CA HIS A 713 -5.92 15.16 -56.72
C HIS A 713 -5.96 14.32 -55.42
N SER A 714 -4.89 13.57 -55.16
CA SER A 714 -4.83 12.70 -53.99
C SER A 714 -3.45 12.54 -53.37
N PHE A 715 -3.42 12.38 -52.05
CA PHE A 715 -2.27 11.91 -51.29
C PHE A 715 -2.47 10.45 -50.90
N ALA A 716 -1.40 9.66 -50.91
CA ALA A 716 -1.39 8.31 -50.33
C ALA A 716 -0.60 8.34 -49.03
N LEU A 717 -1.22 7.91 -47.92
CA LEU A 717 -0.48 7.48 -46.74
C LEU A 717 -0.01 6.05 -46.99
N VAL A 718 1.29 5.80 -46.92
CA VAL A 718 1.88 4.50 -47.23
C VAL A 718 2.36 3.85 -45.94
N PHE A 719 2.00 2.59 -45.73
CA PHE A 719 2.25 1.84 -44.52
C PHE A 719 3.04 0.57 -44.81
N ASP A 720 3.99 0.26 -43.92
CA ASP A 720 4.74 -0.99 -43.98
C ASP A 720 3.88 -2.16 -43.51
N PHE A 721 4.19 -3.35 -44.02
CA PHE A 721 3.64 -4.57 -43.44
C PHE A 721 4.37 -4.91 -42.12
N PRO A 722 3.70 -5.52 -41.14
CA PRO A 722 4.31 -5.83 -39.85
C PRO A 722 5.52 -6.78 -40.02
N PRO A 723 6.69 -6.48 -39.43
CA PRO A 723 7.91 -7.28 -39.61
C PRO A 723 7.82 -8.70 -39.02
N GLU A 724 6.92 -8.93 -38.06
CA GLU A 724 6.71 -10.21 -37.37
C GLU A 724 5.71 -11.14 -38.08
N SER A 725 5.12 -10.69 -39.18
CA SER A 725 4.13 -11.47 -39.92
C SER A 725 4.83 -12.32 -40.99
N VAL A 726 4.73 -13.65 -40.82
CA VAL A 726 5.03 -14.81 -41.72
C VAL A 726 5.65 -14.46 -43.07
N ASP A 727 6.65 -15.23 -43.57
CA ASP A 727 7.44 -15.07 -44.82
C ASP A 727 6.77 -14.39 -46.05
N ARG A 728 5.43 -14.40 -46.16
CA ARG A 728 4.62 -13.56 -47.06
C ARG A 728 3.28 -13.17 -46.42
N PRO A 729 3.16 -12.01 -45.75
CA PRO A 729 1.92 -11.64 -45.07
C PRO A 729 0.86 -11.18 -46.08
N VAL A 730 -0.33 -11.76 -46.01
CA VAL A 730 -1.47 -11.40 -46.88
C VAL A 730 -2.48 -10.60 -46.06
N PRO A 731 -2.64 -9.28 -46.32
CA PRO A 731 -3.58 -8.45 -45.61
C PRO A 731 -5.03 -8.79 -45.99
N ARG A 732 -5.92 -8.89 -45.00
CA ARG A 732 -7.36 -9.06 -45.18
C ARG A 732 -8.12 -8.16 -44.22
N THR A 733 -9.16 -7.49 -44.72
CA THR A 733 -10.09 -6.76 -43.85
C THR A 733 -10.95 -7.75 -43.08
N LEU A 734 -11.42 -7.35 -41.89
CA LEU A 734 -12.33 -8.17 -41.08
C LEU A 734 -13.64 -8.46 -41.83
N ALA A 735 -14.16 -7.49 -42.59
CA ALA A 735 -15.29 -7.69 -43.49
C ALA A 735 -15.02 -8.79 -44.54
N GLY A 736 -13.81 -8.84 -45.09
CA GLY A 736 -13.36 -9.91 -45.98
C GLY A 736 -13.27 -11.26 -45.27
N ILE A 737 -12.83 -11.27 -44.01
CA ILE A 737 -12.77 -12.48 -43.18
C ILE A 737 -14.17 -13.01 -42.87
N PHE A 738 -15.14 -12.15 -42.56
CA PHE A 738 -16.54 -12.57 -42.36
C PHE A 738 -17.07 -13.34 -43.58
N LYS A 739 -16.82 -12.82 -44.80
CA LYS A 739 -17.21 -13.50 -46.04
C LYS A 739 -16.45 -14.81 -46.26
N PHE A 740 -15.14 -14.82 -45.98
CA PHE A 740 -14.31 -16.03 -46.14
C PHE A 740 -14.68 -17.14 -45.15
N THR A 741 -15.21 -16.79 -43.99
CA THR A 741 -15.56 -17.70 -42.88
C THR A 741 -17.06 -17.80 -42.64
N GLU A 742 -17.88 -17.55 -43.66
CA GLU A 742 -19.34 -17.54 -43.54
C GLU A 742 -19.89 -18.86 -42.98
N ARG A 743 -19.27 -19.98 -43.39
CA ARG A 743 -19.56 -21.34 -42.90
C ARG A 743 -19.19 -21.48 -41.43
N ARG A 744 -20.16 -21.92 -40.63
CA ARG A 744 -20.04 -22.02 -39.15
C ARG A 744 -18.79 -22.75 -38.65
N ARG A 745 -18.35 -23.82 -39.34
CA ARG A 745 -17.15 -24.59 -38.96
C ARG A 745 -15.82 -23.86 -39.20
N ASP A 746 -15.84 -22.84 -40.06
CA ASP A 746 -14.69 -22.05 -40.46
C ASP A 746 -14.63 -20.73 -39.65
N ARG A 747 -15.64 -20.47 -38.80
CA ARG A 747 -15.70 -19.29 -37.92
C ARG A 747 -14.72 -19.45 -36.75
N PRO A 748 -14.05 -18.36 -36.32
CA PRO A 748 -13.22 -18.35 -35.12
C PRO A 748 -14.01 -18.75 -33.87
N VAL A 749 -13.30 -19.33 -32.89
CA VAL A 749 -13.91 -19.73 -31.62
C VAL A 749 -14.34 -18.50 -30.82
N LEU A 750 -15.09 -18.71 -29.74
CA LEU A 750 -15.60 -17.62 -28.91
C LEU A 750 -14.47 -16.75 -28.35
N ASP A 751 -13.41 -17.37 -27.83
CA ASP A 751 -12.30 -16.69 -27.17
C ASP A 751 -11.57 -15.73 -28.12
N ASP A 752 -11.34 -16.13 -29.38
CA ASP A 752 -10.71 -15.28 -30.39
C ASP A 752 -11.57 -14.06 -30.73
N ARG A 753 -12.90 -14.24 -30.79
CA ARG A 753 -13.85 -13.16 -31.07
C ARG A 753 -13.90 -12.16 -29.92
N LEU A 754 -13.87 -12.65 -28.69
CA LEU A 754 -13.80 -11.84 -27.47
C LEU A 754 -12.50 -11.05 -27.41
N LYS A 755 -11.37 -11.71 -27.72
CA LYS A 755 -10.06 -11.06 -27.79
C LYS A 755 -10.01 -9.97 -28.84
N LEU A 756 -10.50 -10.23 -30.05
CA LEU A 756 -10.61 -9.23 -31.12
C LEU A 756 -11.43 -8.01 -30.70
N ALA A 757 -12.60 -8.25 -30.10
CA ALA A 757 -13.48 -7.18 -29.60
C ALA A 757 -12.80 -6.32 -28.54
N TYR A 758 -12.17 -6.96 -27.55
CA TYR A 758 -11.37 -6.28 -26.54
C TYR A 758 -10.24 -5.47 -27.18
N ASP A 759 -9.56 -6.05 -28.16
CA ASP A 759 -8.39 -5.48 -28.78
C ASP A 759 -8.66 -4.22 -29.60
N VAL A 760 -9.77 -4.21 -30.32
CA VAL A 760 -10.24 -3.03 -31.05
C VAL A 760 -10.71 -1.95 -30.07
N ALA A 761 -11.45 -2.32 -29.01
CA ALA A 761 -11.92 -1.36 -28.01
C ALA A 761 -10.78 -0.68 -27.25
N VAL A 762 -9.71 -1.43 -26.90
CA VAL A 762 -8.47 -0.86 -26.33
C VAL A 762 -7.85 0.14 -27.30
N SER A 763 -7.78 -0.18 -28.60
CA SER A 763 -7.22 0.74 -29.58
C SER A 763 -7.99 2.05 -29.66
N VAL A 764 -9.32 2.01 -29.64
CA VAL A 764 -10.17 3.21 -29.62
C VAL A 764 -9.90 4.05 -28.36
N LEU A 765 -9.79 3.43 -27.19
CA LEU A 765 -9.46 4.12 -25.95
C LEU A 765 -8.10 4.82 -26.03
N GLU A 766 -7.06 4.16 -26.55
CA GLU A 766 -5.72 4.75 -26.65
C GLU A 766 -5.68 5.96 -27.59
N PHE A 767 -6.47 5.95 -28.67
CA PHE A 767 -6.65 7.13 -29.53
C PHE A 767 -7.35 8.28 -28.80
N HIS A 768 -8.43 8.00 -28.08
CA HIS A 768 -9.18 9.04 -27.39
C HIS A 768 -8.40 9.66 -26.22
N LYS A 769 -7.47 8.91 -25.60
CA LYS A 769 -6.56 9.43 -24.56
C LYS A 769 -5.66 10.57 -25.07
N VAL A 770 -5.37 10.62 -26.37
CA VAL A 770 -4.49 11.61 -27.00
C VAL A 770 -5.25 12.63 -27.87
N ASN A 771 -6.55 12.81 -27.64
CA ASN A 771 -7.43 13.68 -28.44
C ASN A 771 -7.52 13.33 -29.93
N TRP A 772 -7.30 12.06 -30.26
CA TRP A 772 -7.36 11.61 -31.64
C TRP A 772 -8.66 10.86 -31.91
N MET A 773 -9.39 11.28 -32.94
CA MET A 773 -10.65 10.66 -33.35
C MET A 773 -10.47 9.83 -34.62
N HIS A 774 -10.95 8.59 -34.62
CA HIS A 774 -10.80 7.69 -35.76
C HIS A 774 -11.77 8.02 -36.90
N LYS A 775 -13.04 8.30 -36.59
CA LYS A 775 -14.10 8.74 -37.51
C LYS A 775 -14.59 7.72 -38.55
N SER A 776 -13.88 6.61 -38.72
CA SER A 776 -14.22 5.56 -39.70
C SER A 776 -14.09 4.13 -39.12
N ILE A 777 -14.53 3.92 -37.88
CA ILE A 777 -14.48 2.58 -37.26
C ILE A 777 -15.49 1.65 -37.97
N SER A 778 -14.99 0.60 -38.63
CA SER A 778 -15.82 -0.39 -39.32
C SER A 778 -15.07 -1.71 -39.54
N ALA A 779 -15.77 -2.78 -39.93
CA ALA A 779 -15.12 -4.05 -40.25
C ALA A 779 -14.24 -3.98 -41.52
N HIS A 780 -14.44 -2.95 -42.36
CA HIS A 780 -13.59 -2.69 -43.53
C HIS A 780 -12.25 -2.03 -43.14
N ASN A 781 -12.19 -1.46 -41.93
CA ASN A 781 -11.08 -0.70 -41.39
C ASN A 781 -10.37 -1.41 -40.22
N VAL A 782 -10.61 -2.72 -40.09
CA VAL A 782 -9.82 -3.61 -39.24
C VAL A 782 -9.08 -4.59 -40.14
N LEU A 783 -7.75 -4.50 -40.15
CA LEU A 783 -6.87 -5.30 -40.98
C LEU A 783 -6.22 -6.43 -40.18
N CYS A 784 -6.21 -7.62 -40.74
CA CYS A 784 -5.57 -8.79 -40.18
C CYS A 784 -4.59 -9.36 -41.21
N PHE A 785 -3.42 -9.81 -40.76
CA PHE A 785 -2.43 -10.43 -41.66
C PHE A 785 -2.50 -11.95 -41.55
N THR A 786 -2.63 -12.60 -42.70
CA THR A 786 -2.83 -14.04 -42.82
C THR A 786 -1.66 -14.70 -43.55
N ALA A 787 -1.40 -15.98 -43.30
CA ALA A 787 -0.54 -16.80 -44.14
C ALA A 787 -1.37 -17.85 -44.88
N LYS A 788 -0.86 -18.34 -46.01
CA LYS A 788 -1.60 -19.28 -46.88
C LYS A 788 -2.00 -20.60 -46.20
N HIS A 789 -1.45 -20.92 -45.02
CA HIS A 789 -1.66 -22.19 -44.31
C HIS A 789 -1.99 -22.04 -42.81
N THR A 790 -2.39 -20.85 -42.35
CA THR A 790 -2.72 -20.62 -40.93
C THR A 790 -4.21 -20.76 -40.63
N SER A 791 -4.53 -21.14 -39.40
CA SER A 791 -5.91 -21.31 -38.92
C SER A 791 -6.63 -19.95 -38.76
N PRO A 792 -7.98 -19.92 -38.78
CA PRO A 792 -8.74 -18.70 -38.51
C PRO A 792 -8.41 -17.99 -37.19
N ALA A 793 -7.98 -18.74 -36.17
CA ALA A 793 -7.54 -18.21 -34.89
C ALA A 793 -6.25 -17.37 -34.99
N GLU A 794 -5.30 -17.82 -35.83
CA GLU A 794 -4.04 -17.09 -36.06
C GLU A 794 -4.26 -15.79 -36.84
N TRP A 795 -5.36 -15.67 -37.60
CA TRP A 795 -5.67 -14.45 -38.35
C TRP A 795 -6.05 -13.28 -37.44
N LEU A 796 -6.65 -13.56 -36.27
CA LEU A 796 -7.20 -12.53 -35.38
C LEU A 796 -6.25 -12.08 -34.27
N ARG A 797 -5.04 -12.65 -34.20
CA ARG A 797 -4.11 -12.46 -33.09
C ARG A 797 -3.57 -11.03 -32.96
N SER A 798 -3.54 -10.29 -34.07
CA SER A 798 -3.01 -8.92 -34.12
C SER A 798 -3.79 -8.09 -35.14
N PRO A 799 -4.99 -7.62 -34.79
CA PRO A 799 -5.77 -6.73 -35.64
C PRO A 799 -5.12 -5.35 -35.66
N TYR A 800 -5.07 -4.72 -36.83
CA TYR A 800 -4.62 -3.34 -37.00
C TYR A 800 -5.79 -2.47 -37.41
N LEU A 801 -5.99 -1.37 -36.70
CA LEU A 801 -6.94 -0.35 -37.11
C LEU A 801 -6.32 0.47 -38.25
N VAL A 802 -7.08 0.64 -39.33
CA VAL A 802 -6.73 1.40 -40.56
C VAL A 802 -7.92 2.31 -40.93
N GLY A 803 -7.83 3.09 -42.00
CA GLY A 803 -8.84 4.08 -42.38
C GLY A 803 -8.59 5.47 -41.81
N PHE A 804 -7.32 5.86 -41.71
CA PHE A 804 -6.90 7.18 -41.26
C PHE A 804 -7.08 8.28 -42.30
N ASN A 805 -7.46 7.91 -43.53
CA ASN A 805 -7.86 8.84 -44.59
C ASN A 805 -8.99 9.82 -44.19
N HIS A 806 -9.77 9.49 -43.15
CA HIS A 806 -10.81 10.37 -42.57
C HIS A 806 -10.55 10.80 -41.12
N SER A 807 -9.49 10.32 -40.49
CA SER A 807 -9.18 10.48 -39.05
C SER A 807 -8.50 11.82 -38.77
N ARG A 808 -8.91 12.55 -37.70
CA ARG A 808 -8.41 13.91 -37.41
C ARG A 808 -8.54 14.28 -35.91
N PRO A 809 -7.83 15.30 -35.41
CA PRO A 809 -7.97 15.82 -34.04
C PRO A 809 -9.34 16.51 -33.76
N ASP A 810 -9.65 16.75 -32.48
CA ASP A 810 -10.97 17.16 -31.93
C ASP A 810 -11.15 18.69 -31.84
N GLU A 811 -11.24 19.41 -32.98
CA GLU A 811 -11.59 20.86 -32.99
C GLU A 811 -12.91 21.20 -33.73
N PRO A 812 -13.73 22.14 -33.20
CA PRO A 812 -15.00 22.57 -33.80
C PRO A 812 -14.88 23.32 -35.14
N ASP A 813 -13.80 24.06 -35.35
CA ASP A 813 -13.62 24.99 -36.48
C ASP A 813 -12.72 24.43 -37.61
N ALA A 814 -12.24 23.20 -37.45
CA ALA A 814 -11.39 22.52 -38.44
C ALA A 814 -12.23 21.96 -39.62
N PHE A 815 -11.69 22.09 -40.84
CA PHE A 815 -12.35 21.66 -42.08
C PHE A 815 -12.83 20.19 -42.04
N THR A 816 -14.12 19.98 -42.24
CA THR A 816 -14.75 18.65 -42.30
C THR A 816 -15.00 18.23 -43.76
N GLU A 817 -14.39 17.12 -44.18
CA GLU A 817 -15.08 16.30 -45.18
C GLU A 817 -16.34 15.75 -44.51
N GLY A 818 -17.50 15.92 -45.15
CA GLY A 818 -18.78 15.47 -44.60
C GLY A 818 -18.86 13.95 -44.42
N PRO A 819 -20.01 13.41 -43.98
CA PRO A 819 -20.19 11.98 -43.73
C PRO A 819 -19.70 11.13 -44.91
N ALA A 820 -19.03 10.01 -44.62
CA ALA A 820 -18.53 9.08 -45.63
C ALA A 820 -19.62 8.75 -46.67
N ARG A 821 -19.27 8.92 -47.95
CA ARG A 821 -20.20 8.79 -49.09
C ARG A 821 -20.26 7.37 -49.66
N SER A 822 -19.29 6.52 -49.33
CA SER A 822 -19.30 5.12 -49.75
C SER A 822 -20.41 4.36 -49.03
N SER A 823 -21.11 3.50 -49.76
CA SER A 823 -22.23 2.70 -49.24
C SER A 823 -21.82 1.76 -48.11
N GLU A 824 -20.53 1.41 -48.03
CA GLU A 824 -19.99 0.40 -47.12
C GLU A 824 -19.79 0.92 -45.69
N HIS A 825 -19.52 2.22 -45.51
CA HIS A 825 -19.28 2.83 -44.19
C HIS A 825 -20.47 3.60 -43.64
N LYS A 826 -21.43 3.96 -44.50
CA LYS A 826 -22.63 4.71 -44.12
C LYS A 826 -23.41 4.02 -42.99
N GLU A 827 -23.42 2.70 -42.96
CA GLU A 827 -24.17 1.91 -41.97
C GLU A 827 -23.51 1.87 -40.59
N TYR A 828 -22.29 2.35 -40.41
CA TYR A 828 -21.64 2.49 -39.10
C TYR A 828 -21.86 3.88 -38.48
N GLN A 829 -22.30 4.85 -39.28
CA GLN A 829 -22.42 6.24 -38.83
C GLN A 829 -23.54 6.43 -37.82
N HIS A 830 -23.26 7.24 -36.80
CA HIS A 830 -24.26 7.65 -35.82
C HIS A 830 -25.41 8.41 -36.51
N PRO A 831 -26.70 8.13 -36.20
CA PRO A 831 -27.84 8.75 -36.88
C PRO A 831 -27.82 10.28 -36.87
N SER A 832 -27.42 10.89 -35.76
CA SER A 832 -27.34 12.36 -35.63
C SER A 832 -26.22 13.00 -36.46
N TYR A 833 -25.19 12.24 -36.83
CA TYR A 833 -24.13 12.69 -37.73
C TYR A 833 -24.56 12.48 -39.19
N ALA A 834 -25.16 11.32 -39.50
CA ALA A 834 -25.65 10.98 -40.83
C ALA A 834 -26.83 11.86 -41.32
N ALA A 835 -27.68 12.34 -40.40
CA ALA A 835 -28.88 13.11 -40.74
C ALA A 835 -28.62 14.61 -40.99
N SER A 836 -27.38 15.11 -40.83
CA SER A 836 -27.11 16.55 -40.91
C SER A 836 -27.04 17.03 -42.37
N PRO A 837 -27.99 17.88 -42.85
CA PRO A 837 -28.01 18.38 -44.23
C PRO A 837 -26.96 19.47 -44.50
N GLN A 838 -26.25 19.92 -43.47
CA GLN A 838 -25.27 21.01 -43.51
C GLN A 838 -23.87 20.46 -43.24
N ARG A 839 -22.87 20.92 -44.00
CA ARG A 839 -21.43 20.61 -43.84
C ARG A 839 -20.82 21.09 -42.50
N HIS A 840 -21.63 21.40 -41.47
CA HIS A 840 -21.20 22.23 -40.33
C HIS A 840 -21.44 21.64 -38.95
N ARG A 841 -21.87 20.37 -38.80
CA ARG A 841 -21.92 19.76 -37.46
C ARG A 841 -20.55 19.15 -37.11
N PRO A 842 -19.87 19.59 -36.04
CA PRO A 842 -18.59 19.02 -35.65
C PRO A 842 -18.75 17.55 -35.27
N TYR A 843 -17.75 16.74 -35.64
CA TYR A 843 -17.67 15.34 -35.25
C TYR A 843 -17.52 15.26 -33.73
N ARG A 844 -18.08 14.24 -33.09
CA ARG A 844 -17.98 14.07 -31.63
C ARG A 844 -17.47 12.67 -31.26
N PRO A 845 -16.79 12.51 -30.10
CA PRO A 845 -16.21 11.23 -29.73
C PRO A 845 -17.19 10.05 -29.64
N GLU A 846 -18.44 10.34 -29.30
CA GLU A 846 -19.47 9.33 -29.11
C GLU A 846 -19.88 8.65 -30.44
N TYR A 847 -19.58 9.29 -31.57
CA TYR A 847 -19.83 8.70 -32.88
C TYR A 847 -18.87 7.52 -33.15
N ASP A 848 -17.66 7.56 -32.60
CA ASP A 848 -16.74 6.42 -32.64
C ASP A 848 -17.24 5.29 -31.72
N TYR A 849 -17.83 5.60 -30.56
CA TYR A 849 -18.44 4.59 -29.68
C TYR A 849 -19.62 3.89 -30.35
N TYR A 850 -20.50 4.64 -31.03
CA TYR A 850 -21.60 4.05 -31.79
C TYR A 850 -21.08 3.14 -32.92
N SER A 851 -20.09 3.62 -33.68
CA SER A 851 -19.46 2.87 -34.77
C SER A 851 -18.81 1.58 -34.25
N LEU A 852 -18.13 1.66 -33.10
CA LEU A 852 -17.60 0.51 -32.38
C LEU A 852 -18.73 -0.44 -31.93
N GLY A 853 -19.87 0.07 -31.48
CA GLY A 853 -21.04 -0.75 -31.14
C GLY A 853 -21.52 -1.60 -32.32
N ILE A 854 -21.58 -1.04 -33.52
CA ILE A 854 -21.92 -1.80 -34.74
C ILE A 854 -20.85 -2.86 -35.02
N LEU A 855 -19.56 -2.49 -34.97
CA LEU A 855 -18.46 -3.43 -35.17
C LEU A 855 -18.47 -4.59 -34.15
N LEU A 856 -18.72 -4.30 -32.87
CA LEU A 856 -18.83 -5.30 -31.81
C LEU A 856 -20.05 -6.21 -32.00
N LEU A 857 -21.16 -5.67 -32.52
CA LEU A 857 -22.34 -6.46 -32.90
C LEU A 857 -22.00 -7.44 -34.02
N GLU A 858 -21.26 -6.99 -35.04
CA GLU A 858 -20.80 -7.83 -36.15
C GLU A 858 -19.80 -8.89 -35.69
N ILE A 859 -18.83 -8.54 -34.83
CA ILE A 859 -17.90 -9.52 -34.22
C ILE A 859 -18.66 -10.56 -33.40
N GLY A 860 -19.69 -10.15 -32.65
CA GLY A 860 -20.44 -11.07 -31.81
C GLY A 860 -21.36 -12.01 -32.59
N THR A 861 -22.02 -11.49 -33.63
CA THR A 861 -22.89 -12.28 -34.51
C THR A 861 -22.13 -13.03 -35.61
N TRP A 862 -20.90 -12.59 -35.89
CA TRP A 862 -20.07 -13.00 -37.03
C TRP A 862 -20.77 -12.80 -38.38
N GLU A 863 -21.50 -11.70 -38.51
CA GLU A 863 -22.31 -11.34 -39.68
C GLU A 863 -22.24 -9.83 -39.94
N SER A 864 -22.25 -9.45 -41.22
CA SER A 864 -22.30 -8.04 -41.65
C SER A 864 -23.67 -7.41 -41.35
N PHE A 865 -23.65 -6.25 -40.70
CA PHE A 865 -24.85 -5.47 -40.45
C PHE A 865 -25.38 -4.82 -41.74
N ALA A 866 -24.48 -4.39 -42.63
CA ALA A 866 -24.86 -3.83 -43.93
C ALA A 866 -25.67 -4.82 -44.79
N ASP A 867 -25.29 -6.11 -44.76
CA ASP A 867 -26.04 -7.16 -45.47
C ASP A 867 -27.44 -7.34 -44.88
N ALA A 868 -27.56 -7.29 -43.55
CA ALA A 868 -28.85 -7.35 -42.86
C ALA A 868 -29.78 -6.17 -43.20
N VAL A 869 -29.21 -4.96 -43.32
CA VAL A 869 -29.94 -3.76 -43.78
C VAL A 869 -30.39 -3.93 -45.22
N SER A 870 -29.51 -4.42 -46.10
CA SER A 870 -29.82 -4.69 -47.51
C SER A 870 -30.95 -5.72 -47.67
N GLU A 871 -30.90 -6.82 -46.93
CA GLU A 871 -32.00 -7.80 -46.88
C GLU A 871 -33.31 -7.18 -46.39
N ASN A 872 -33.27 -6.38 -45.33
CA ASN A 872 -34.44 -5.69 -44.81
C ASN A 872 -35.04 -4.71 -45.83
N LEU A 873 -34.21 -4.04 -46.64
CA LEU A 873 -34.67 -3.16 -47.72
C LEU A 873 -35.36 -3.93 -48.86
N ARG A 874 -34.98 -5.19 -49.11
CA ARG A 874 -35.59 -6.09 -50.10
C ARG A 874 -36.93 -6.69 -49.65
N ARG A 875 -37.26 -6.63 -48.35
CA ARG A 875 -38.52 -7.15 -47.79
C ARG A 875 -39.72 -6.27 -48.19
N PRO A 876 -40.93 -6.84 -48.28
CA PRO A 876 -42.14 -6.04 -48.53
C PRO A 876 -42.41 -5.06 -47.38
N PRO A 877 -43.09 -3.91 -47.63
CA PRO A 877 -43.16 -2.78 -46.68
C PRO A 877 -43.65 -3.14 -45.28
N HIS A 878 -44.60 -4.06 -45.16
CA HIS A 878 -45.18 -4.52 -43.89
C HIS A 878 -44.24 -5.44 -43.08
N GLN A 879 -43.12 -5.88 -43.66
CA GLN A 879 -42.09 -6.71 -43.02
C GLN A 879 -40.77 -5.97 -42.82
N LYS A 880 -40.67 -4.71 -43.25
CA LYS A 880 -39.49 -3.87 -43.03
C LYS A 880 -39.44 -3.45 -41.57
N SER A 881 -38.31 -3.71 -40.91
CA SER A 881 -38.03 -3.22 -39.57
C SER A 881 -37.31 -1.87 -39.65
N GLY A 882 -37.54 -0.96 -38.70
CA GLY A 882 -36.71 0.24 -38.58
C GLY A 882 -35.27 -0.14 -38.23
N ARG A 883 -34.30 0.77 -38.47
CA ARG A 883 -32.89 0.52 -38.13
C ARG A 883 -32.71 0.17 -36.64
N ARG A 884 -33.42 0.88 -35.76
CA ARG A 884 -33.43 0.61 -34.31
C ARG A 884 -33.96 -0.79 -34.00
N ASP A 885 -35.08 -1.19 -34.59
CA ASP A 885 -35.64 -2.54 -34.42
C ASP A 885 -34.69 -3.64 -34.91
N LEU A 886 -33.94 -3.39 -35.98
CA LEU A 886 -32.97 -4.33 -36.52
C LEU A 886 -31.79 -4.52 -35.54
N LEU A 887 -31.31 -3.44 -34.93
CA LEU A 887 -30.28 -3.47 -33.89
C LEU A 887 -30.79 -4.22 -32.66
N GLU A 888 -32.00 -3.90 -32.17
CA GLU A 888 -32.61 -4.56 -31.01
C GLU A 888 -32.78 -6.07 -31.21
N LYS A 889 -33.24 -6.48 -32.39
CA LYS A 889 -33.35 -7.92 -32.74
C LYS A 889 -32.01 -8.63 -32.68
N ARG A 890 -30.94 -8.00 -33.17
CA ARG A 890 -29.59 -8.59 -33.13
C ARG A 890 -29.00 -8.58 -31.71
N LEU A 891 -29.23 -7.51 -30.93
CA LEU A 891 -28.86 -7.44 -29.52
C LEU A 891 -29.51 -8.57 -28.70
N ALA A 892 -30.79 -8.89 -28.97
CA ALA A 892 -31.49 -9.98 -28.28
C ALA A 892 -30.79 -11.34 -28.47
N VAL A 893 -30.26 -11.61 -29.68
CA VAL A 893 -29.53 -12.85 -29.99
C VAL A 893 -28.11 -12.82 -29.43
N LEU A 894 -27.47 -11.64 -29.37
CA LEU A 894 -26.09 -11.48 -28.95
C LEU A 894 -25.79 -12.05 -27.55
N ALA A 895 -26.75 -11.95 -26.62
CA ALA A 895 -26.61 -12.53 -25.27
C ALA A 895 -26.44 -14.06 -25.28
N HIS A 896 -27.01 -14.75 -26.27
CA HIS A 896 -26.90 -16.20 -26.44
C HIS A 896 -25.59 -16.60 -27.11
N LEU A 897 -24.98 -15.69 -27.89
CA LEU A 897 -23.76 -15.94 -28.66
C LEU A 897 -22.47 -15.58 -27.89
N MET A 898 -22.52 -14.48 -27.13
CA MET A 898 -21.35 -13.86 -26.48
C MET A 898 -21.54 -13.63 -24.98
N GLY A 899 -22.70 -14.01 -24.43
CA GLY A 899 -23.05 -13.78 -23.03
C GLY A 899 -23.68 -12.42 -22.76
N ARG A 900 -24.33 -12.31 -21.59
CA ARG A 900 -25.07 -11.09 -21.17
C ARG A 900 -24.18 -9.86 -21.05
N ARG A 901 -22.95 -10.02 -20.56
CA ARG A 901 -22.00 -8.91 -20.35
C ARG A 901 -21.57 -8.28 -21.67
N TYR A 902 -21.21 -9.10 -22.67
CA TYR A 902 -20.86 -8.61 -24.00
C TYR A 902 -22.04 -7.87 -24.66
N ARG A 903 -23.25 -8.42 -24.57
CA ARG A 903 -24.46 -7.73 -25.06
C ARG A 903 -24.63 -6.36 -24.42
N GLU A 904 -24.41 -6.27 -23.11
CA GLU A 904 -24.52 -5.01 -22.39
C GLU A 904 -23.50 -3.98 -22.84
N VAL A 905 -22.26 -4.39 -23.12
CA VAL A 905 -21.24 -3.50 -23.70
C VAL A 905 -21.71 -2.91 -25.02
N VAL A 906 -22.23 -3.74 -25.93
CA VAL A 906 -22.71 -3.26 -27.23
C VAL A 906 -23.89 -2.31 -27.07
N ARG A 907 -24.79 -2.59 -26.12
CA ARG A 907 -25.90 -1.70 -25.79
C ARG A 907 -25.42 -0.35 -25.26
N VAL A 908 -24.45 -0.33 -24.34
CA VAL A 908 -23.83 0.90 -23.83
C VAL A 908 -23.24 1.75 -24.95
N CYS A 909 -22.58 1.13 -25.94
CA CYS A 909 -22.07 1.87 -27.10
C CYS A 909 -23.17 2.55 -27.93
N PHE A 910 -24.38 1.98 -28.00
CA PHE A 910 -25.52 2.57 -28.70
C PHE A 910 -26.27 3.61 -27.88
N ASP A 911 -26.44 3.34 -26.59
CA ASP A 911 -27.19 4.16 -25.63
C ASP A 911 -26.31 5.21 -24.95
N TRP A 912 -25.14 5.55 -25.52
CA TRP A 912 -24.22 6.51 -24.91
C TRP A 912 -24.88 7.91 -24.85
N GLU A 913 -25.53 8.23 -23.72
CA GLU A 913 -26.25 9.48 -23.49
C GLU A 913 -25.31 10.60 -23.01
N LEU A 914 -25.64 11.83 -23.40
CA LEU A 914 -24.80 13.02 -23.24
C LEU A 914 -24.97 13.65 -21.86
N SER A 915 -23.85 14.09 -21.29
CA SER A 915 -23.76 15.35 -20.55
C SER A 915 -22.93 16.30 -21.41
N GLU A 916 -23.48 17.46 -21.82
CA GLU A 916 -22.72 18.47 -22.58
C GLU A 916 -21.55 19.04 -21.77
N GLU A 917 -21.47 18.75 -20.47
CA GLU A 917 -20.44 19.19 -19.53
C GLU A 917 -19.36 18.12 -19.26
N GLN A 918 -19.44 16.94 -19.87
CA GLN A 918 -18.52 15.84 -19.54
C GLN A 918 -17.11 16.07 -20.14
N SER A 919 -16.11 16.23 -19.28
CA SER A 919 -14.71 16.38 -19.70
C SER A 919 -14.21 15.14 -20.46
N GLN A 920 -13.26 15.34 -21.40
CA GLN A 920 -12.58 14.24 -22.13
C GLN A 920 -12.06 13.15 -21.18
N GLN A 921 -11.49 13.56 -20.04
CA GLN A 921 -10.98 12.67 -19.01
C GLN A 921 -12.09 11.77 -18.45
N SER A 922 -13.24 12.36 -18.12
CA SER A 922 -14.41 11.62 -17.63
C SER A 922 -14.91 10.62 -18.68
N ARG A 923 -15.00 11.04 -19.95
CA ARG A 923 -15.41 10.16 -21.06
C ARG A 923 -14.49 8.95 -21.25
N CYS A 924 -13.17 9.15 -21.20
CA CYS A 924 -12.21 8.04 -21.37
C CYS A 924 -12.25 7.05 -20.19
N ILE A 925 -12.41 7.55 -18.96
CA ILE A 925 -12.55 6.71 -17.76
C ILE A 925 -13.84 5.89 -17.83
N ASP A 926 -14.97 6.51 -18.22
CA ASP A 926 -16.24 5.80 -18.38
C ASP A 926 -16.18 4.78 -19.51
N PHE A 927 -15.55 5.11 -20.64
CA PHE A 927 -15.38 4.19 -21.75
C PHE A 927 -14.52 2.98 -21.35
N GLU A 928 -13.42 3.20 -20.63
CA GLU A 928 -12.61 2.11 -20.12
C GLU A 928 -13.40 1.23 -19.14
N LYS A 929 -14.20 1.83 -18.24
CA LYS A 929 -14.97 1.10 -17.23
C LYS A 929 -16.13 0.31 -17.82
N LEU A 930 -16.91 0.94 -18.69
CA LEU A 930 -18.18 0.42 -19.22
C LEU A 930 -17.99 -0.47 -20.46
N VAL A 931 -16.91 -0.28 -21.22
CA VAL A 931 -16.64 -1.03 -22.46
C VAL A 931 -15.40 -1.91 -22.30
N VAL A 932 -14.20 -1.31 -22.17
CA VAL A 932 -12.93 -2.05 -22.24
C VAL A 932 -12.79 -3.08 -21.10
N SER A 933 -13.04 -2.67 -19.87
CA SER A 933 -12.94 -3.52 -18.68
C SER A 933 -14.00 -4.63 -18.68
N GLN A 934 -15.19 -4.34 -19.20
CA GLN A 934 -16.24 -5.35 -19.33
C GLN A 934 -15.89 -6.41 -20.38
N LEU A 935 -15.28 -6.00 -21.51
CA LEU A 935 -14.77 -6.91 -22.53
C LEU A 935 -13.58 -7.73 -22.01
N ALA A 936 -12.70 -7.14 -21.21
CA ALA A 936 -11.59 -7.86 -20.55
C ALA A 936 -12.12 -8.97 -19.65
N ILE A 937 -13.17 -8.70 -18.86
CA ILE A 937 -13.82 -9.71 -18.01
C ILE A 937 -14.46 -10.81 -18.85
N CYS A 938 -15.00 -10.50 -20.04
CA CYS A 938 -15.51 -11.55 -20.93
C CYS A 938 -14.41 -12.49 -21.43
N CYS A 939 -13.15 -12.05 -21.47
CA CYS A 939 -12.01 -12.87 -21.90
C CYS A 939 -11.44 -13.79 -20.80
N LEU A 940 -11.90 -13.63 -19.55
CA LEU A 940 -11.54 -14.44 -18.37
C LEU A 940 -12.60 -15.52 -18.13
#